data_AF-A0A6C0H824-F1
#
_entry.id   AF-A0A6C0H824-F1
#
_cell.length_a   1.000
_cell.length_b   1.000
_cell.length_c   1.000
_cell.angle_alpha   90.00
_cell.angle_beta   90.00
_cell.angle_gamma   90.00
#
_symmetry.space_group_name_H-M   'P 1'
#
loop_
_entity.id
_entity.type
_entity.pdbx_description
1 polymer ?
#
loop_
_entity_poly.entity_id
_entity_poly.type
_entity_poly.pdbx_seq_one_letter_code
_entity_poly.pdbx_strand_id
1 'polypeptide(L)'
;MGIESFFSSFTRNFNIINQFYDTNYDIILDAEYIFLDFNSIIYTIIAKLTNELIDKNTLSFDDINKLIFKNINEYLINLFKRFNLSKLKTIYICLDGTPSFSKMLEQKKRGYISDFIDNILNKYNVENNSNILNWNKSNIKPGTIFMNQLNKFLLDFKYENIKIIVSTSDKSGEAEMKIVDYINTFKELKNKIYFFSPDSDVILLSLISSNSDYINVIKHDKNIISIIDTKLLKSTIYNYCKIRIDIDLDLQKLINDIVFIFTIFGNDFLPKCESINVRYDILLLIDIYLINLNKLGYILNETNIINECLYNFFELLSKHERRLIFRNVFNNLYNNFNKINQLNFLADLNKFKHLSLKKNTNYLSGNIFGKPFYNFYNNILLFIDPLKLNIKYLDFYIIHKNQLFTILHEALQTEYPINQLIIIDLKKINIEDIEYQTINRVKYISQLPRHQTVLVNLNNRDKEEYLINNKLDKYTQIFNPINNFYLKTIKMKDIDKDYFYYYYFHNNKEKIIIEEYLKGLKWVYQYYYLRKDIDEFWYYPYNKVPLFETIITFYSPQCITTNFISNKLNINPIEQLLYVTPINYNNLNNLTNLIDDKHLDKIILFIQNNKDLYYDLNTIYNNNQYNNLFDCSHAMFISKCDYKLLDNIIDINLFIEKCRIYF
;
A
#
# COMPACT_ATOMS: atom_id res chain seq x y z
N MET A 1 -2.06 -1.43 0.35
CA MET A 1 -1.65 -0.02 0.08
C MET A 1 -2.04 0.38 -1.34
N GLY A 2 -1.76 1.63 -1.77
CA GLY A 2 -2.06 2.10 -3.13
C GLY A 2 -1.36 1.25 -4.20
N ILE A 3 -0.08 0.96 -3.99
CA ILE A 3 0.79 0.23 -4.92
C ILE A 3 0.39 -1.26 -5.06
N GLU A 4 0.13 -1.96 -3.96
CA GLU A 4 -0.40 -3.34 -4.01
C GLU A 4 -1.73 -3.42 -4.76
N SER A 5 -2.59 -2.41 -4.53
CA SER A 5 -3.88 -2.32 -5.21
C SER A 5 -3.72 -2.01 -6.69
N PHE A 6 -2.71 -1.21 -7.06
CA PHE A 6 -2.33 -0.96 -8.45
C PHE A 6 -2.00 -2.28 -9.14
N PHE A 7 -1.06 -3.05 -8.58
CA PHE A 7 -0.66 -4.31 -9.20
C PHE A 7 -1.81 -5.31 -9.27
N SER A 8 -2.53 -5.54 -8.17
CA SER A 8 -3.69 -6.46 -8.14
C SER A 8 -4.82 -6.05 -9.09
N SER A 9 -5.00 -4.75 -9.32
CA SER A 9 -6.02 -4.26 -10.25
C SER A 9 -5.57 -4.39 -11.69
N PHE A 10 -4.32 -4.00 -11.99
CA PHE A 10 -3.76 -4.11 -13.33
C PHE A 10 -3.72 -5.57 -13.79
N THR A 11 -3.33 -6.49 -12.92
CA THR A 11 -3.26 -7.93 -13.24
C THR A 11 -4.63 -8.60 -13.40
N ARG A 12 -5.69 -8.01 -12.82
CA ARG A 12 -7.08 -8.43 -13.06
C ARG A 12 -7.57 -7.99 -14.44
N ASN A 13 -7.11 -6.83 -14.89
CA ASN A 13 -7.49 -6.23 -16.17
C ASN A 13 -6.61 -6.73 -17.33
N PHE A 14 -5.38 -7.15 -17.05
CA PHE A 14 -4.40 -7.58 -18.04
C PHE A 14 -3.72 -8.89 -17.61
N ASN A 15 -3.60 -9.84 -18.54
CA ASN A 15 -2.94 -11.12 -18.28
C ASN A 15 -1.42 -10.99 -18.37
N ILE A 16 -0.78 -10.49 -17.30
CA ILE A 16 0.65 -10.11 -17.27
C ILE A 16 1.49 -10.86 -16.23
N ILE A 17 0.91 -11.80 -15.47
CA ILE A 17 1.64 -12.58 -14.47
C ILE A 17 1.80 -14.01 -14.97
N ASN A 18 3.02 -14.53 -14.89
CA ASN A 18 3.27 -15.97 -14.97
C ASN A 18 3.28 -16.54 -13.55
N GLN A 19 2.34 -17.44 -13.25
CA GLN A 19 2.22 -18.10 -11.94
C GLN A 19 2.54 -19.57 -12.02
N PHE A 20 3.29 -20.07 -11.05
CA PHE A 20 3.67 -21.47 -10.92
C PHE A 20 3.49 -21.93 -9.47
N TYR A 21 3.12 -23.19 -9.28
CA TYR A 21 3.14 -23.81 -7.96
C TYR A 21 4.58 -24.17 -7.57
N ASP A 22 4.92 -24.00 -6.29
CA ASP A 22 6.28 -24.24 -5.76
C ASP A 22 6.75 -25.70 -6.02
N THR A 23 5.80 -26.62 -6.12
CA THR A 23 5.98 -28.05 -6.44
C THR A 23 6.44 -28.32 -7.87
N ASN A 24 6.35 -27.34 -8.78
CA ASN A 24 6.85 -27.47 -10.14
C ASN A 24 8.36 -27.24 -10.15
N TYR A 25 9.13 -28.27 -9.77
CA TYR A 25 10.60 -28.24 -9.75
C TYR A 25 11.25 -28.12 -11.13
N ASP A 26 10.48 -28.27 -12.22
CA ASP A 26 11.01 -28.45 -13.57
C ASP A 26 11.34 -27.14 -14.31
N ILE A 27 11.04 -25.97 -13.75
CA ILE A 27 11.33 -24.68 -14.40
C ILE A 27 12.68 -24.15 -13.95
N ILE A 28 13.69 -24.29 -14.81
CA ILE A 28 15.00 -23.67 -14.63
C ILE A 28 14.99 -22.28 -15.29
N LEU A 29 15.31 -21.25 -14.50
CA LEU A 29 15.35 -19.86 -14.92
C LEU A 29 16.76 -19.43 -15.31
N ASP A 30 16.91 -18.80 -16.47
CA ASP A 30 18.16 -18.18 -16.90
C ASP A 30 18.30 -16.78 -16.30
N ALA A 31 19.26 -16.60 -15.39
CA ALA A 31 19.53 -15.34 -14.71
C ALA A 31 21.01 -14.97 -14.77
N GLU A 32 21.32 -13.70 -14.99
CA GLU A 32 22.69 -13.18 -14.85
C GLU A 32 22.95 -12.70 -13.41
N TYR A 33 21.93 -12.12 -12.77
CA TYR A 33 21.98 -11.64 -11.39
C TYR A 33 20.71 -12.03 -10.64
N ILE A 34 20.87 -12.34 -9.35
CA ILE A 34 19.76 -12.53 -8.40
C ILE A 34 19.91 -11.49 -7.29
N PHE A 35 18.83 -10.77 -7.00
CA PHE A 35 18.73 -9.77 -5.94
C PHE A 35 17.70 -10.23 -4.92
N LEU A 36 18.09 -10.27 -3.64
CA LEU A 36 17.21 -10.69 -2.55
C LEU A 36 16.99 -9.54 -1.58
N ASP A 37 15.75 -9.06 -1.49
CA ASP A 37 15.27 -8.34 -0.31
C ASP A 37 15.03 -9.40 0.79
N PHE A 38 15.98 -9.46 1.71
CA PHE A 38 16.13 -10.61 2.58
C PHE A 38 15.22 -10.58 3.79
N ASN A 39 14.77 -9.40 4.23
CA ASN A 39 13.93 -9.25 5.42
C ASN A 39 12.64 -10.07 5.29
N SER A 40 12.05 -10.08 4.09
CA SER A 40 10.89 -10.89 3.74
C SER A 40 11.07 -12.41 3.94
N ILE A 41 12.25 -12.94 3.59
CA ILE A 41 12.58 -14.35 3.70
C ILE A 41 12.58 -14.78 5.17
N ILE A 42 13.08 -13.92 6.05
CA ILE A 42 13.09 -14.16 7.50
C ILE A 42 11.66 -14.32 8.03
N TYR A 43 10.75 -13.41 7.65
CA TYR A 43 9.34 -13.49 8.07
C TYR A 43 8.66 -14.78 7.61
N THR A 44 8.90 -15.21 6.36
CA THR A 44 8.35 -16.46 5.82
C THR A 44 8.83 -17.68 6.59
N ILE A 45 10.12 -17.73 6.92
CA ILE A 45 10.72 -18.85 7.67
C ILE A 45 10.17 -18.91 9.09
N ILE A 46 10.04 -17.77 9.76
CA ILE A 46 9.47 -17.73 11.12
C ILE A 46 8.01 -18.18 11.11
N ALA A 47 7.22 -17.74 10.13
CA ALA A 47 5.84 -18.17 10.00
C ALA A 47 5.74 -19.70 9.82
N LYS A 48 6.63 -20.29 9.00
CA LYS A 48 6.73 -21.75 8.82
C LYS A 48 7.09 -22.45 10.14
N LEU A 49 8.15 -22.01 10.82
CA LEU A 49 8.62 -22.61 12.08
C LEU A 49 7.61 -22.46 13.22
N THR A 50 6.79 -21.41 13.20
CA THR A 50 5.73 -21.22 14.20
C THR A 50 4.61 -22.24 14.04
N ASN A 51 4.35 -22.70 12.81
CA ASN A 51 3.35 -23.72 12.51
C ASN A 51 3.86 -25.16 12.75
N GLU A 52 5.18 -25.35 12.79
CA GLU A 52 5.78 -26.64 13.13
C GLU A 52 5.73 -26.86 14.65
N LEU A 53 5.23 -28.02 15.09
CA LEU A 53 5.12 -28.42 16.50
C LEU A 53 6.52 -28.73 17.09
N ILE A 54 7.35 -27.70 17.22
CA ILE A 54 8.64 -27.78 17.89
C ILE A 54 8.37 -27.76 19.39
N ASP A 55 8.92 -28.72 20.14
CA ASP A 55 8.79 -28.83 21.59
C ASP A 55 9.76 -27.82 22.27
N LYS A 56 9.22 -26.71 22.79
CA LYS A 56 10.00 -25.46 23.02
C LYS A 56 10.60 -25.32 24.41
N ASN A 57 10.15 -26.13 25.36
CA ASN A 57 10.60 -26.05 26.76
C ASN A 57 12.09 -26.39 26.97
N THR A 58 12.84 -26.70 25.90
CA THR A 58 14.24 -27.14 25.95
C THR A 58 15.21 -26.26 25.13
N LEU A 59 14.74 -25.30 24.34
CA LEU A 59 15.59 -24.55 23.40
C LEU A 59 15.92 -23.15 23.92
N SER A 60 17.22 -22.81 23.97
CA SER A 60 17.68 -21.45 24.27
C SER A 60 17.42 -20.50 23.08
N PHE A 61 17.53 -19.18 23.30
CA PHE A 61 17.45 -18.18 22.22
C PHE A 61 18.46 -18.45 21.10
N ASP A 62 19.69 -18.84 21.46
CA ASP A 62 20.72 -19.21 20.50
C ASP A 62 20.37 -20.49 19.71
N ASP A 63 19.71 -21.46 20.35
CA ASP A 63 19.26 -22.67 19.65
C ASP A 63 18.15 -22.36 18.64
N ILE A 64 17.25 -21.44 18.99
CA ILE A 64 16.23 -20.93 18.06
C ILE A 64 16.90 -20.21 16.88
N ASN A 65 17.88 -19.34 17.13
CA ASN A 65 18.58 -18.63 16.05
C ASN A 65 19.33 -19.61 15.13
N LYS A 66 19.99 -20.64 15.67
CA LYS A 66 20.61 -21.71 14.87
C LYS A 66 19.59 -22.45 14.00
N LEU A 67 18.40 -22.74 14.53
CA LEU A 67 17.32 -23.38 13.77
C LEU A 67 16.83 -22.49 12.64
N ILE A 68 16.66 -21.18 12.90
CA ILE A 68 16.29 -20.19 11.89
C ILE A 68 17.37 -20.14 10.78
N PHE A 69 18.65 -20.05 11.14
CA PHE A 69 19.75 -20.02 10.15
C PHE A 69 19.84 -21.30 9.32
N LYS A 70 19.58 -22.46 9.93
CA LYS A 70 19.48 -23.73 9.18
C LYS A 70 18.37 -23.68 8.13
N ASN A 71 17.18 -23.20 8.51
CA ASN A 71 16.05 -23.09 7.58
C ASN A 71 16.31 -22.03 6.50
N ILE A 72 16.99 -20.93 6.83
CA ILE A 72 17.47 -19.94 5.86
C ILE A 72 18.41 -20.60 4.84
N ASN A 73 19.39 -21.37 5.30
CA ASN A 73 20.32 -22.08 4.42
C ASN A 73 19.58 -23.02 3.45
N GLU A 74 18.67 -23.85 3.97
CA GLU A 74 17.85 -24.75 3.16
C GLU A 74 16.98 -23.98 2.14
N TYR A 75 16.36 -22.88 2.56
CA TYR A 75 15.56 -22.02 1.70
C TYR A 75 16.38 -21.45 0.55
N LEU A 76 17.56 -20.87 0.85
CA LEU A 76 18.43 -20.28 -0.17
C LEU A 76 18.94 -21.32 -1.17
N ILE A 77 19.37 -22.48 -0.69
CA ILE A 77 19.81 -23.58 -1.57
C ILE A 77 18.66 -24.00 -2.50
N ASN A 78 17.44 -24.17 -1.98
CA ASN A 78 16.29 -24.55 -2.78
C ASN A 78 15.87 -23.45 -3.77
N LEU A 79 15.97 -22.18 -3.38
CA LEU A 79 15.74 -21.05 -4.27
C LEU A 79 16.74 -21.03 -5.42
N PHE A 80 18.04 -21.15 -5.12
CA PHE A 80 19.10 -21.05 -6.14
C PHE A 80 19.16 -22.24 -7.10
N LYS A 81 18.73 -23.44 -6.65
CA LYS A 81 18.57 -24.61 -7.54
C LYS A 81 17.60 -24.38 -8.71
N ARG A 82 16.71 -23.39 -8.61
CA ARG A 82 15.77 -23.01 -9.68
C ARG A 82 16.44 -22.21 -10.81
N PHE A 83 17.72 -21.88 -10.69
CA PHE A 83 18.43 -21.04 -11.65
C PHE A 83 19.53 -21.80 -12.37
N ASN A 84 19.74 -21.44 -13.63
CA ASN A 84 20.84 -21.96 -14.42
C ASN A 84 22.18 -21.36 -13.95
N LEU A 85 22.93 -22.13 -13.17
CA LEU A 85 24.20 -21.71 -12.57
C LEU A 85 25.26 -21.34 -13.60
N SER A 86 25.22 -21.90 -14.81
CA SER A 86 26.19 -21.58 -15.87
C SER A 86 26.09 -20.14 -16.39
N LYS A 87 24.93 -19.50 -16.21
CA LYS A 87 24.67 -18.11 -16.63
C LYS A 87 24.71 -17.12 -15.47
N LEU A 88 24.59 -17.61 -14.24
CA LEU A 88 24.54 -16.79 -13.03
C LEU A 88 25.93 -16.24 -12.68
N LYS A 89 26.05 -14.91 -12.66
CA LYS A 89 27.31 -14.25 -12.30
C LYS A 89 27.38 -13.88 -10.84
N THR A 90 26.30 -13.36 -10.28
CA THR A 90 26.31 -12.82 -8.92
C THR A 90 24.96 -12.93 -8.23
N ILE A 91 24.99 -13.25 -6.95
CA ILE A 91 23.87 -13.17 -6.02
C ILE A 91 24.12 -11.98 -5.10
N TYR A 92 23.16 -11.07 -4.99
CA TYR A 92 23.21 -9.88 -4.15
C TYR A 92 22.13 -9.97 -3.08
N ILE A 93 22.55 -10.05 -1.82
CA ILE A 93 21.68 -10.20 -0.66
C ILE A 93 21.64 -8.87 0.10
N CYS A 94 20.45 -8.29 0.27
CA CYS A 94 20.25 -7.05 1.02
C CYS A 94 19.37 -7.26 2.24
N LEU A 95 19.88 -6.83 3.39
CA LEU A 95 19.09 -6.64 4.61
C LEU A 95 18.67 -5.18 4.74
N ASP A 96 17.56 -4.88 5.43
CA ASP A 96 17.25 -3.49 5.77
C ASP A 96 18.30 -2.92 6.73
N GLY A 97 18.69 -1.67 6.50
CA GLY A 97 19.43 -0.86 7.46
C GLY A 97 18.56 0.22 8.09
N THR A 98 19.21 1.25 8.65
CA THR A 98 18.50 2.42 9.20
C THR A 98 17.88 3.25 8.07
N PRO A 99 16.54 3.41 8.00
CA PRO A 99 15.87 4.12 6.92
C PRO A 99 15.68 5.61 7.27
N SER A 100 15.00 6.37 6.39
CA SER A 100 14.61 7.76 6.67
C SER A 100 13.63 7.87 7.84
N PHE A 101 13.52 9.05 8.44
CA PHE A 101 12.62 9.30 9.55
C PHE A 101 11.15 9.01 9.21
N SER A 102 10.70 9.38 8.01
CA SER A 102 9.37 9.01 7.51
C SER A 102 9.10 7.51 7.61
N LYS A 103 10.05 6.67 7.16
CA LYS A 103 9.90 5.20 7.23
C LYS A 103 9.99 4.70 8.67
N MET A 104 10.82 5.32 9.51
CA MET A 104 10.90 4.98 10.94
C MET A 104 9.57 5.20 11.66
N LEU A 105 8.83 6.27 11.35
CA LEU A 105 7.51 6.51 11.93
C LEU A 105 6.50 5.43 11.51
N GLU A 106 6.56 4.99 10.24
CA GLU A 106 5.75 3.87 9.73
C GLU A 106 6.09 2.55 10.47
N GLN A 107 7.39 2.25 10.63
CA GLN A 107 7.86 1.08 11.37
C GLN A 107 7.45 1.12 12.85
N LYS A 108 7.55 2.30 13.48
CA LYS A 108 7.14 2.53 14.87
C LYS A 108 5.65 2.26 15.02
N LYS A 109 4.81 2.83 14.15
CA LYS A 109 3.36 2.60 14.14
C LYS A 109 3.02 1.11 14.05
N ARG A 110 3.63 0.38 13.11
CA ARG A 110 3.45 -1.08 12.98
C ARG A 110 3.88 -1.83 14.24
N GLY A 111 5.02 -1.48 14.82
CA GLY A 111 5.56 -2.12 16.03
C GLY A 111 4.62 -1.98 17.24
N TYR A 112 4.15 -0.76 17.51
CA TYR A 112 3.23 -0.49 18.62
C TYR A 112 1.86 -1.17 18.44
N ILE A 113 1.33 -1.22 17.22
CA ILE A 113 0.09 -1.94 16.92
C ILE A 113 0.25 -3.43 17.17
N SER A 114 1.37 -4.03 16.72
CA SER A 114 1.66 -5.46 16.95
C SER A 114 1.73 -5.78 18.43
N ASP A 115 2.49 -4.98 19.20
CA ASP A 115 2.66 -5.20 20.65
C ASP A 115 1.33 -5.09 21.42
N PHE A 116 0.46 -4.15 21.02
CA PHE A 116 -0.88 -4.03 21.56
C PHE A 116 -1.76 -5.26 21.29
N ILE A 117 -1.75 -5.75 20.04
CA ILE A 117 -2.51 -6.95 19.66
C ILE A 117 -1.97 -8.18 20.42
N ASP A 118 -0.65 -8.34 20.47
CA ASP A 118 -0.01 -9.45 21.19
C ASP A 118 -0.36 -9.44 22.69
N ASN A 119 -0.41 -8.26 23.32
CA ASN A 119 -0.86 -8.13 24.71
C ASN A 119 -2.29 -8.63 24.93
N ILE A 120 -3.21 -8.28 24.03
CA ILE A 120 -4.60 -8.76 24.09
C ILE A 120 -4.66 -10.28 23.92
N LEU A 121 -4.00 -10.81 22.88
CA LEU A 121 -4.03 -12.24 22.56
C LEU A 121 -3.42 -13.09 23.68
N ASN A 122 -2.41 -12.58 24.40
CA ASN A 122 -1.79 -13.30 25.51
C ASN A 122 -2.75 -13.54 26.69
N LYS A 123 -3.80 -12.71 26.86
CA LYS A 123 -4.86 -12.95 27.87
C LYS A 123 -5.72 -14.19 27.56
N TYR A 124 -5.75 -14.62 26.30
CA TYR A 124 -6.57 -15.74 25.80
C TYR A 124 -5.75 -16.99 25.48
N ASN A 125 -4.45 -16.99 25.80
CA ASN A 125 -3.61 -18.19 25.83
C ASN A 125 -3.89 -19.05 27.07
N VAL A 126 -5.16 -19.23 27.42
CA VAL A 126 -5.59 -20.11 28.52
C VAL A 126 -5.78 -21.49 27.89
N GLU A 127 -4.87 -22.41 28.24
CA GLU A 127 -4.75 -23.82 27.81
C GLU A 127 -3.72 -24.09 26.69
N ASN A 128 -2.55 -24.60 27.10
CA ASN A 128 -1.64 -25.48 26.37
C ASN A 128 -1.42 -25.20 24.87
N ASN A 129 -0.63 -24.17 24.59
CA ASN A 129 0.43 -24.29 23.59
C ASN A 129 1.71 -23.67 24.16
N SER A 130 2.42 -24.45 25.00
CA SER A 130 3.85 -24.28 25.29
C SER A 130 4.73 -24.32 24.01
N ASN A 131 4.10 -24.50 22.85
CA ASN A 131 4.70 -24.60 21.53
C ASN A 131 4.58 -23.32 20.71
N ILE A 132 4.56 -22.10 21.28
CA ILE A 132 4.73 -20.84 20.52
C ILE A 132 6.18 -20.35 20.69
N LEU A 133 6.87 -20.05 19.58
CA LEU A 133 8.27 -19.62 19.61
C LEU A 133 8.29 -18.30 20.38
N ASN A 134 8.97 -18.25 21.53
CA ASN A 134 9.18 -17.00 22.26
C ASN A 134 10.27 -16.17 21.56
N TRP A 135 10.04 -15.89 20.28
CA TRP A 135 10.93 -15.17 19.39
C TRP A 135 10.13 -14.02 18.78
N ASN A 136 10.44 -12.81 19.20
CA ASN A 136 9.68 -11.62 18.81
C ASN A 136 10.19 -11.10 17.45
N LYS A 137 9.25 -10.70 16.57
CA LYS A 137 9.57 -10.07 15.27
C LYS A 137 10.42 -8.80 15.40
N SER A 138 10.44 -8.17 16.57
CA SER A 138 11.33 -7.05 16.88
C SER A 138 12.82 -7.40 16.75
N ASN A 139 13.19 -8.68 16.78
CA ASN A 139 14.54 -9.14 16.48
C ASN A 139 14.97 -8.85 15.03
N ILE A 140 14.02 -8.61 14.09
CA ILE A 140 14.29 -8.29 12.68
C ILE A 140 14.40 -6.77 12.52
N LYS A 141 15.36 -6.18 13.22
CA LYS A 141 15.67 -4.75 13.16
C LYS A 141 17.19 -4.57 13.25
N PRO A 142 17.78 -3.60 12.53
CA PRO A 142 19.21 -3.29 12.68
C PRO A 142 19.62 -3.12 14.15
N GLY A 143 20.82 -3.59 14.50
CA GLY A 143 21.38 -3.44 15.85
C GLY A 143 20.97 -4.51 16.87
N THR A 144 20.10 -5.45 16.51
CA THR A 144 19.76 -6.58 17.39
C THR A 144 20.82 -7.67 17.37
N ILE A 145 20.88 -8.48 18.43
CA ILE A 145 21.76 -9.67 18.51
C ILE A 145 21.55 -10.57 17.29
N PHE A 146 20.28 -10.87 16.98
CA PHE A 146 19.91 -11.71 15.86
C PHE A 146 20.40 -11.16 14.52
N MET A 147 20.22 -9.86 14.23
CA MET A 147 20.67 -9.27 12.97
C MET A 147 22.20 -9.21 12.87
N ASN A 148 22.90 -9.02 14.00
CA ASN A 148 24.37 -9.10 14.04
C ASN A 148 24.88 -10.51 13.75
N GLN A 149 24.21 -11.53 14.29
CA GLN A 149 24.50 -12.94 13.98
C GLN A 149 24.17 -13.27 12.52
N LEU A 150 23.03 -12.78 12.01
CA LEU A 150 22.62 -12.97 10.62
C LEU A 150 23.58 -12.30 9.63
N ASN A 151 24.07 -11.10 9.93
CA ASN A 151 25.09 -10.41 9.12
C ASN A 151 26.31 -11.31 8.92
N LYS A 152 26.84 -11.90 10.00
CA LYS A 152 27.98 -12.82 9.94
C LYS A 152 27.65 -14.07 9.14
N PHE A 153 26.52 -14.72 9.44
CA PHE A 153 26.07 -15.92 8.74
C PHE A 153 25.98 -15.71 7.21
N LEU A 154 25.42 -14.58 6.76
CA LEU A 154 25.27 -14.29 5.33
C LEU A 154 26.60 -13.93 4.66
N LEU A 155 27.51 -13.23 5.35
CA LEU A 155 28.84 -12.93 4.83
C LEU A 155 29.68 -14.21 4.59
N ASP A 156 29.51 -15.19 5.46
CA ASP A 156 30.18 -16.49 5.37
C ASP A 156 29.48 -17.47 4.41
N PHE A 157 28.20 -17.22 4.09
CA PHE A 157 27.43 -18.07 3.19
C PHE A 157 28.10 -18.19 1.81
N LYS A 158 28.24 -19.43 1.33
CA LYS A 158 28.77 -19.78 0.00
C LYS A 158 27.80 -20.69 -0.71
N TYR A 159 27.74 -20.56 -2.03
CA TYR A 159 26.94 -21.42 -2.88
C TYR A 159 27.66 -21.67 -4.20
N GLU A 160 28.16 -22.89 -4.36
CA GLU A 160 28.98 -23.30 -5.51
C GLU A 160 30.14 -22.30 -5.75
N ASN A 161 30.49 -22.04 -7.01
CA ASN A 161 31.50 -21.04 -7.41
C ASN A 161 30.88 -19.67 -7.77
N ILE A 162 29.67 -19.37 -7.28
CA ILE A 162 28.97 -18.13 -7.60
C ILE A 162 29.42 -17.00 -6.67
N LYS A 163 29.64 -15.80 -7.22
CA LYS A 163 29.97 -14.61 -6.42
C LYS A 163 28.76 -14.19 -5.60
N ILE A 164 28.91 -14.12 -4.27
CA ILE A 164 27.88 -13.60 -3.37
C ILE A 164 28.34 -12.27 -2.79
N ILE A 165 27.47 -11.26 -2.87
CA ILE A 165 27.68 -9.94 -2.28
C ILE A 165 26.56 -9.70 -1.26
N VAL A 166 26.94 -9.25 -0.06
CA VAL A 166 25.98 -8.98 1.01
C VAL A 166 26.03 -7.51 1.40
N SER A 167 24.87 -6.87 1.40
CA SER A 167 24.63 -5.58 2.03
C SER A 167 23.99 -5.81 3.39
N THR A 168 24.81 -5.77 4.44
CA THR A 168 24.40 -5.99 5.83
C THR A 168 23.44 -4.92 6.35
N SER A 169 22.83 -5.20 7.50
CA SER A 169 21.94 -4.23 8.19
C SER A 169 22.67 -3.01 8.75
N ASP A 170 24.00 -3.03 8.84
CA ASP A 170 24.81 -1.88 9.24
C ASP A 170 24.87 -0.79 8.14
N LYS A 171 24.57 -1.16 6.89
CA LYS A 171 24.45 -0.21 5.78
C LYS A 171 23.06 0.41 5.80
N SER A 172 23.00 1.71 6.09
CA SER A 172 21.77 2.53 6.05
C SER A 172 21.00 2.38 4.72
N GLY A 173 19.68 2.54 4.80
CA GLY A 173 18.74 2.41 3.70
C GLY A 173 17.99 1.09 3.67
N GLU A 174 16.80 1.13 3.09
CA GLU A 174 15.91 -0.01 2.86
C GLU A 174 16.53 -1.00 1.85
N ALA A 175 16.28 -2.30 2.03
CA ALA A 175 16.84 -3.35 1.19
C ALA A 175 16.47 -3.14 -0.29
N GLU A 176 15.19 -2.84 -0.58
CA GLU A 176 14.72 -2.61 -1.95
C GLU A 176 15.43 -1.45 -2.65
N MET A 177 15.68 -0.36 -1.91
CA MET A 177 16.33 0.84 -2.40
C MET A 177 17.81 0.57 -2.71
N LYS A 178 18.51 -0.12 -1.79
CA LYS A 178 19.90 -0.52 -1.99
C LYS A 178 20.07 -1.44 -3.21
N ILE A 179 19.09 -2.31 -3.45
CA ILE A 179 19.08 -3.19 -4.64
C ILE A 179 18.91 -2.34 -5.91
N VAL A 180 17.91 -1.46 -5.95
CA VAL A 180 17.62 -0.61 -7.12
C VAL A 180 18.81 0.30 -7.43
N ASP A 181 19.43 0.89 -6.42
CA ASP A 181 20.65 1.70 -6.58
C ASP A 181 21.78 0.89 -7.21
N TYR A 182 22.00 -0.34 -6.73
CA TYR A 182 23.01 -1.23 -7.28
C TYR A 182 22.69 -1.61 -8.74
N ILE A 183 21.43 -1.93 -9.06
CA ILE A 183 21.00 -2.22 -10.43
C ILE A 183 21.24 -1.03 -11.36
N ASN A 184 21.00 0.20 -10.88
CA ASN A 184 21.22 1.42 -11.66
C ASN A 184 22.71 1.76 -11.87
N THR A 185 23.65 1.09 -11.18
CA THR A 185 25.09 1.23 -11.47
C THR A 185 25.54 0.50 -12.73
N PHE A 186 24.75 -0.45 -13.23
CA PHE A 186 25.07 -1.17 -14.45
C PHE A 186 24.83 -0.27 -15.67
N LYS A 187 25.88 -0.10 -16.49
CA LYS A 187 25.78 0.67 -17.75
C LYS A 187 24.84 0.00 -18.77
N GLU A 188 24.91 -1.32 -18.87
CA GLU A 188 24.05 -2.12 -19.76
C GLU A 188 23.99 -3.55 -19.23
N LEU A 189 22.78 -4.09 -19.05
CA LEU A 189 22.55 -5.51 -18.77
C LEU A 189 22.32 -6.27 -20.07
N LYS A 190 22.87 -7.49 -20.17
CA LYS A 190 22.74 -8.32 -21.38
C LYS A 190 21.67 -9.39 -21.25
N ASN A 191 21.40 -9.84 -20.02
CA ASN A 191 20.42 -10.89 -19.75
C ASN A 191 19.50 -10.50 -18.59
N LYS A 192 18.50 -11.36 -18.36
CA LYS A 192 17.53 -11.21 -17.30
C LYS A 192 18.18 -11.20 -15.92
N ILE A 193 17.63 -10.37 -15.05
CA ILE A 193 17.91 -10.37 -13.62
C ILE A 193 16.63 -10.65 -12.86
N TYR A 194 16.76 -11.25 -11.67
CA TYR A 194 15.62 -11.60 -10.84
C TYR A 194 15.71 -10.87 -9.51
N PHE A 195 14.65 -10.16 -9.17
CA PHE A 195 14.52 -9.41 -7.92
C PHE A 195 13.44 -10.06 -7.06
N PHE A 196 13.85 -10.73 -5.99
CA PHE A 196 12.97 -11.38 -5.03
C PHE A 196 12.54 -10.39 -3.93
N SER A 197 11.25 -10.08 -3.88
CA SER A 197 10.63 -9.31 -2.79
C SER A 197 9.11 -9.55 -2.75
N PRO A 198 8.48 -9.65 -1.57
CA PRO A 198 7.02 -9.70 -1.43
C PRO A 198 6.38 -8.32 -1.65
N ASP A 199 7.15 -7.25 -1.58
CA ASP A 199 6.62 -5.89 -1.57
C ASP A 199 6.25 -5.46 -2.98
N SER A 200 5.06 -4.87 -3.11
CA SER A 200 4.58 -4.44 -4.42
C SER A 200 5.27 -3.16 -4.90
N ASP A 201 5.91 -2.43 -3.98
CA ASP A 201 6.65 -1.20 -4.24
C ASP A 201 7.87 -1.48 -5.12
N VAL A 202 8.49 -2.65 -4.95
CA VAL A 202 9.58 -3.13 -5.81
C VAL A 202 9.19 -3.20 -7.28
N ILE A 203 7.93 -3.49 -7.61
CA ILE A 203 7.46 -3.53 -9.00
C ILE A 203 7.55 -2.13 -9.62
N LEU A 204 7.08 -1.12 -8.89
CA LEU A 204 7.13 0.28 -9.36
C LEU A 204 8.58 0.77 -9.47
N LEU A 205 9.42 0.46 -8.49
CA LEU A 205 10.84 0.80 -8.53
C LEU A 205 11.56 0.14 -9.70
N SER A 206 11.20 -1.10 -10.02
CA SER A 206 11.75 -1.84 -11.15
C SER A 206 11.34 -1.22 -12.49
N LEU A 207 10.14 -0.62 -12.59
CA LEU A 207 9.68 0.05 -13.81
C LEU A 207 10.42 1.36 -14.10
N ILE A 208 10.84 2.09 -13.07
CA ILE A 208 11.57 3.36 -13.21
C ILE A 208 13.08 3.18 -13.29
N SER A 209 13.59 1.97 -13.08
CA SER A 209 15.02 1.66 -13.23
C SER A 209 15.49 1.86 -14.68
N SER A 210 16.72 2.35 -14.82
CA SER A 210 17.44 2.44 -16.10
C SER A 210 17.57 1.09 -16.82
N ASN A 211 17.58 -0.01 -16.07
CA ASN A 211 17.70 -1.37 -16.58
C ASN A 211 16.36 -2.13 -16.55
N SER A 212 15.24 -1.40 -16.48
CA SER A 212 13.90 -1.97 -16.31
C SER A 212 13.62 -3.14 -17.26
N ASP A 213 13.97 -3.08 -18.55
CA ASP A 213 13.68 -4.17 -19.51
C ASP A 213 14.23 -5.57 -19.16
N TYR A 214 15.21 -5.65 -18.25
CA TYR A 214 15.85 -6.89 -17.85
C TYR A 214 15.36 -7.42 -16.49
N ILE A 215 14.54 -6.64 -15.76
CA ILE A 215 14.12 -6.98 -14.40
C ILE A 215 12.91 -7.90 -14.41
N ASN A 216 13.04 -9.03 -13.70
CA ASN A 216 11.93 -9.94 -13.41
C ASN A 216 11.71 -9.95 -11.90
N VAL A 217 10.57 -9.44 -11.44
CA VAL A 217 10.25 -9.44 -10.00
C VAL A 217 9.61 -10.77 -9.63
N ILE A 218 10.16 -11.45 -8.62
CA ILE A 218 9.62 -12.68 -8.06
C ILE A 218 8.91 -12.37 -6.76
N LYS A 219 7.62 -12.74 -6.71
CA LYS A 219 6.83 -12.75 -5.48
C LYS A 219 6.53 -14.17 -5.07
N HIS A 220 6.78 -14.50 -3.81
CA HIS A 220 6.44 -15.79 -3.21
C HIS A 220 5.30 -15.58 -2.22
N ASP A 221 4.13 -16.16 -2.51
CA ASP A 221 2.97 -16.15 -1.62
C ASP A 221 2.57 -17.60 -1.32
N LYS A 222 2.87 -18.05 -0.08
CA LYS A 222 2.67 -19.43 0.38
C LYS A 222 3.37 -20.44 -0.52
N ASN A 223 2.63 -21.10 -1.41
CA ASN A 223 3.12 -22.13 -2.32
C ASN A 223 3.06 -21.67 -3.79
N ILE A 224 2.84 -20.37 -4.04
CA ILE A 224 2.69 -19.82 -5.39
C ILE A 224 3.83 -18.84 -5.64
N ILE A 225 4.56 -19.08 -6.73
CA ILE A 225 5.58 -18.18 -7.25
C ILE A 225 4.97 -17.41 -8.41
N SER A 226 4.95 -16.09 -8.28
CA SER A 226 4.54 -15.17 -9.35
C SER A 226 5.76 -14.45 -9.91
N ILE A 227 5.97 -14.53 -11.22
CA ILE A 227 7.04 -13.82 -11.92
C ILE A 227 6.40 -12.69 -12.74
N ILE A 228 6.94 -11.48 -12.54
CA ILE A 228 6.48 -10.26 -13.20
C ILE A 228 7.61 -9.78 -14.10
N ASP A 229 7.41 -9.92 -15.40
CA ASP A 229 8.30 -9.38 -16.42
C ASP A 229 7.99 -7.89 -16.60
N THR A 230 8.92 -7.04 -16.18
CA THR A 230 8.71 -5.59 -16.21
C THR A 230 8.71 -5.03 -17.64
N LYS A 231 9.39 -5.66 -18.60
CA LYS A 231 9.31 -5.30 -20.02
C LYS A 231 7.90 -5.55 -20.57
N LEU A 232 7.33 -6.71 -20.24
CA LEU A 232 5.94 -7.02 -20.59
C LEU A 232 4.98 -6.02 -19.94
N LEU A 233 5.16 -5.72 -18.66
CA LEU A 233 4.34 -4.74 -17.94
C LEU A 233 4.41 -3.34 -18.60
N LYS A 234 5.62 -2.85 -18.93
CA LYS A 234 5.81 -1.57 -19.63
C LYS A 234 5.08 -1.56 -20.97
N SER A 235 5.28 -2.60 -21.79
CA SER A 235 4.62 -2.69 -23.10
C SER A 235 3.09 -2.75 -22.98
N THR A 236 2.56 -3.38 -21.92
CA THR A 236 1.11 -3.47 -21.68
C THR A 236 0.54 -2.11 -21.31
N ILE A 237 1.18 -1.39 -20.40
CA ILE A 237 0.80 -0.02 -20.03
C ILE A 237 0.88 0.91 -21.25
N TYR A 238 1.97 0.83 -22.02
CA TYR A 238 2.15 1.62 -23.22
C TYR A 238 1.06 1.38 -24.26
N ASN A 239 0.77 0.12 -24.56
CA ASN A 239 -0.28 -0.25 -25.53
C ASN A 239 -1.65 0.23 -25.07
N TYR A 240 -1.97 0.13 -23.77
CA TYR A 240 -3.20 0.67 -23.20
C TYR A 240 -3.33 2.19 -23.43
N CYS A 241 -2.22 2.93 -23.31
CA CYS A 241 -2.21 4.38 -23.49
C CYS A 241 -2.23 4.77 -24.98
N LYS A 242 -1.40 4.15 -25.81
CA LYS A 242 -1.21 4.52 -27.23
C LYS A 242 -2.49 4.40 -28.05
N ILE A 243 -3.36 3.44 -27.74
CA ILE A 243 -4.66 3.31 -28.44
C ILE A 243 -5.68 4.40 -28.05
N ARG A 244 -5.44 5.15 -26.97
CA ARG A 244 -6.35 6.18 -26.44
C ARG A 244 -5.98 7.61 -26.85
N ILE A 245 -4.75 7.85 -27.30
CA ILE A 245 -4.27 9.18 -27.68
C ILE A 245 -3.50 9.17 -28.98
N ASP A 246 -3.68 10.23 -29.76
CA ASP A 246 -3.09 10.41 -31.09
C ASP A 246 -1.87 11.35 -31.03
N ILE A 247 -0.95 11.05 -30.12
CA ILE A 247 0.35 11.73 -30.00
C ILE A 247 1.47 10.70 -29.94
N ASP A 248 2.68 11.11 -30.31
CA ASP A 248 3.87 10.29 -30.15
C ASP A 248 4.24 10.17 -28.68
N LEU A 249 4.41 8.93 -28.22
CA LEU A 249 4.68 8.60 -26.83
C LEU A 249 6.09 8.06 -26.67
N ASP A 250 6.85 8.73 -25.81
CA ASP A 250 8.05 8.18 -25.20
C ASP A 250 7.64 7.16 -24.12
N LEU A 251 8.11 5.92 -24.30
CA LEU A 251 7.81 4.79 -23.40
C LEU A 251 8.27 5.07 -21.97
N GLN A 252 9.51 5.53 -21.77
CA GLN A 252 10.07 5.67 -20.43
C GLN A 252 9.47 6.86 -19.69
N LYS A 253 9.24 8.00 -20.38
CA LYS A 253 8.57 9.16 -19.78
C LYS A 253 7.13 8.82 -19.36
N LEU A 254 6.41 8.08 -20.22
CA LEU A 254 5.06 7.60 -19.90
C LEU A 254 5.06 6.73 -18.64
N ILE A 255 5.98 5.76 -18.55
CA ILE A 255 6.07 4.87 -17.41
C ILE A 255 6.46 5.63 -16.14
N ASN A 256 7.41 6.57 -16.22
CA ASN A 256 7.79 7.41 -15.08
C ASN A 256 6.60 8.21 -14.54
N ASP A 257 5.83 8.87 -15.41
CA ASP A 257 4.65 9.63 -15.00
C ASP A 257 3.59 8.74 -14.35
N ILE A 258 3.29 7.60 -14.98
CA ILE A 258 2.29 6.65 -14.47
C ILE A 258 2.70 6.12 -13.10
N VAL A 259 3.96 5.73 -12.93
CA VAL A 259 4.48 5.29 -11.63
C VAL A 259 4.36 6.42 -10.60
N PHE A 260 4.74 7.65 -10.95
CA PHE A 260 4.65 8.80 -10.05
C PHE A 260 3.20 9.05 -9.62
N ILE A 261 2.25 9.04 -10.56
CA ILE A 261 0.82 9.18 -10.28
C ILE A 261 0.34 8.16 -9.25
N PHE A 262 0.78 6.90 -9.34
CA PHE A 262 0.39 5.89 -8.35
C PHE A 262 1.03 6.06 -6.98
N THR A 263 2.17 6.76 -6.89
CA THR A 263 2.75 7.15 -5.60
C THR A 263 1.99 8.30 -4.91
N ILE A 264 1.29 9.16 -5.66
CA ILE A 264 0.51 10.31 -5.13
C ILE A 264 -0.65 9.84 -4.22
N PHE A 265 -1.28 8.70 -4.53
CA PHE A 265 -2.53 8.25 -3.88
C PHE A 265 -2.35 7.35 -2.65
N GLY A 266 -1.10 7.19 -2.18
CA GLY A 266 -0.76 6.51 -0.94
C GLY A 266 0.38 5.52 -1.11
N ASN A 267 1.44 5.75 -0.36
CA ASN A 267 2.64 4.92 -0.26
C ASN A 267 3.04 4.82 1.23
N ASP A 268 4.26 4.42 1.56
CA ASP A 268 4.70 4.34 2.97
C ASP A 268 4.91 5.72 3.65
N PHE A 269 5.07 6.77 2.85
CA PHE A 269 5.39 8.13 3.30
C PHE A 269 4.17 9.07 3.28
N LEU A 270 3.22 8.81 2.39
CA LEU A 270 2.00 9.59 2.24
C LEU A 270 0.75 8.72 2.46
N PRO A 271 -0.23 9.20 3.24
CA PRO A 271 -1.43 8.42 3.53
C PRO A 271 -2.30 8.24 2.29
N LYS A 272 -3.24 7.29 2.38
CA LYS A 272 -4.17 7.01 1.29
C LYS A 272 -5.11 8.20 1.04
N CYS A 273 -5.31 8.51 -0.25
CA CYS A 273 -6.29 9.50 -0.69
C CYS A 273 -7.74 9.06 -0.41
N GLU A 274 -8.57 9.98 0.09
CA GLU A 274 -9.97 9.73 0.41
C GLU A 274 -10.82 9.54 -0.85
N SER A 275 -10.53 10.34 -1.87
CA SER A 275 -11.23 10.35 -3.15
C SER A 275 -10.88 9.13 -3.99
N ILE A 276 -9.64 8.63 -3.92
CA ILE A 276 -9.14 7.58 -4.83
C ILE A 276 -9.09 6.20 -4.14
N ASN A 277 -9.67 5.21 -4.82
CA ASN A 277 -9.46 3.80 -4.51
C ASN A 277 -8.78 3.13 -5.70
N VAL A 278 -7.45 3.00 -5.65
CA VAL A 278 -6.61 2.45 -6.72
C VAL A 278 -7.08 1.07 -7.21
N ARG A 279 -7.72 0.26 -6.36
CA ARG A 279 -8.31 -1.03 -6.76
C ARG A 279 -9.33 -0.88 -7.89
N TYR A 280 -10.07 0.22 -7.91
CA TYR A 280 -11.16 0.46 -8.85
C TYR A 280 -10.85 1.58 -9.85
N ASP A 281 -9.97 2.51 -9.50
CA ASP A 281 -9.78 3.77 -10.26
C ASP A 281 -8.54 3.76 -11.15
N ILE A 282 -7.77 2.67 -11.20
CA ILE A 282 -6.50 2.61 -11.94
C ILE A 282 -6.60 3.08 -13.40
N LEU A 283 -7.59 2.59 -14.15
CA LEU A 283 -7.78 2.93 -15.55
C LEU A 283 -8.26 4.37 -15.71
N LEU A 284 -9.16 4.82 -14.83
CA LEU A 284 -9.63 6.20 -14.78
C LEU A 284 -8.47 7.17 -14.53
N LEU A 285 -7.55 6.84 -13.62
CA LEU A 285 -6.39 7.68 -13.31
C LEU A 285 -5.45 7.80 -14.50
N ILE A 286 -5.21 6.69 -15.21
CA ILE A 286 -4.42 6.70 -16.45
C ILE A 286 -5.13 7.56 -17.50
N ASP A 287 -6.43 7.36 -17.73
CA ASP A 287 -7.18 8.12 -18.74
C ASP A 287 -7.22 9.63 -18.43
N ILE A 288 -7.39 10.01 -17.16
CA ILE A 288 -7.30 11.42 -16.71
C ILE A 288 -5.89 11.97 -16.95
N TYR A 289 -4.85 11.18 -16.70
CA TYR A 289 -3.49 11.57 -17.03
C TYR A 289 -3.28 11.73 -18.53
N LEU A 290 -3.84 10.87 -19.37
CA LEU A 290 -3.72 10.99 -20.82
C LEU A 290 -4.39 12.27 -21.35
N ILE A 291 -5.47 12.73 -20.71
CA ILE A 291 -6.06 14.06 -20.98
C ILE A 291 -5.05 15.16 -20.68
N ASN A 292 -4.39 15.09 -19.52
CA ASN A 292 -3.32 16.03 -19.18
C ASN A 292 -2.18 15.98 -20.21
N LEU A 293 -1.71 14.79 -20.53
CA LEU A 293 -0.60 14.55 -21.44
C LEU A 293 -0.86 15.13 -22.83
N ASN A 294 -2.07 14.94 -23.35
CA ASN A 294 -2.47 15.49 -24.65
C ASN A 294 -2.55 17.02 -24.66
N LYS A 295 -2.82 17.65 -23.51
CA LYS A 295 -2.97 19.11 -23.38
C LYS A 295 -1.66 19.83 -23.07
N LEU A 296 -0.89 19.32 -22.11
CA LEU A 296 0.27 20.02 -21.52
C LEU A 296 1.57 19.20 -21.54
N GLY A 297 1.50 17.91 -21.89
CA GLY A 297 2.65 17.02 -21.87
C GLY A 297 2.85 16.28 -20.55
N TYR A 298 4.05 15.72 -20.39
CA TYR A 298 4.41 14.88 -19.24
C TYR A 298 4.38 15.65 -17.91
N ILE A 299 4.04 14.97 -16.82
CA ILE A 299 4.09 15.53 -15.45
C ILE A 299 5.53 15.63 -14.97
N LEU A 300 6.39 14.71 -15.40
CA LEU A 300 7.80 14.70 -15.05
C LEU A 300 8.68 15.11 -16.23
N ASN A 301 9.79 15.74 -15.90
CA ASN A 301 10.97 15.78 -16.77
C ASN A 301 12.15 15.09 -16.08
N GLU A 302 13.32 15.12 -16.70
CA GLU A 302 14.54 14.45 -16.22
C GLU A 302 15.02 14.95 -14.84
N THR A 303 14.60 16.15 -14.42
CA THR A 303 15.13 16.84 -13.24
C THR A 303 14.08 17.25 -12.21
N ASN A 304 12.81 17.37 -12.61
CA ASN A 304 11.75 17.89 -11.76
C ASN A 304 10.35 17.45 -12.17
N ILE A 305 9.41 17.73 -11.28
CA ILE A 305 7.97 17.72 -11.55
C ILE A 305 7.60 19.05 -12.25
N ILE A 306 6.83 18.97 -13.33
CA ILE A 306 6.32 20.11 -14.09
C ILE A 306 5.04 20.62 -13.43
N ASN A 307 5.12 21.80 -12.81
CA ASN A 307 4.02 22.40 -12.03
C ASN A 307 2.71 22.49 -12.80
N GLU A 308 2.74 23.00 -14.04
CA GLU A 308 1.53 23.22 -14.84
C GLU A 308 0.81 21.89 -15.14
N CYS A 309 1.57 20.86 -15.50
CA CYS A 309 1.06 19.51 -15.75
C CYS A 309 0.50 18.87 -14.48
N LEU A 310 1.20 18.96 -13.35
CA LEU A 310 0.71 18.42 -12.08
C LEU A 310 -0.56 19.13 -11.61
N TYR A 311 -0.59 20.47 -11.71
CA TYR A 311 -1.78 21.26 -11.38
C TYR A 311 -2.97 20.88 -12.24
N ASN A 312 -2.81 20.82 -13.57
CA ASN A 312 -3.89 20.44 -14.48
C ASN A 312 -4.36 18.99 -14.25
N PHE A 313 -3.46 18.07 -13.89
CA PHE A 313 -3.85 16.73 -13.47
C PHE A 313 -4.74 16.75 -12.22
N PHE A 314 -4.39 17.52 -11.19
CA PHE A 314 -5.25 17.70 -10.01
C PHE A 314 -6.57 18.41 -10.35
N GLU A 315 -6.58 19.35 -11.29
CA GLU A 315 -7.78 20.05 -11.73
C GLU A 315 -8.75 19.08 -12.44
N LEU A 316 -8.22 18.14 -13.23
CA LEU A 316 -9.04 17.10 -13.85
C LEU A 316 -9.58 16.11 -12.80
N LEU A 317 -8.78 15.76 -11.79
CA LEU A 317 -9.23 14.90 -10.69
C LEU A 317 -10.30 15.56 -9.82
N SER A 318 -10.21 16.87 -9.56
CA SER A 318 -11.17 17.59 -8.72
C SER A 318 -12.59 17.56 -9.33
N LYS A 319 -12.71 17.56 -10.67
CA LYS A 319 -13.99 17.38 -11.39
C LYS A 319 -14.67 16.03 -11.10
N HIS A 320 -13.92 15.05 -10.59
CA HIS A 320 -14.40 13.72 -10.26
C HIS A 320 -14.39 13.40 -8.76
N GLU A 321 -13.79 14.25 -7.95
CA GLU A 321 -13.61 14.03 -6.52
C GLU A 321 -14.92 13.67 -5.82
N ARG A 322 -15.96 14.49 -6.02
CA ARG A 322 -17.28 14.26 -5.41
C ARG A 322 -17.79 12.87 -5.71
N ARG A 323 -17.84 12.49 -6.99
CA ARG A 323 -18.40 11.20 -7.41
C ARG A 323 -17.58 10.03 -6.84
N LEU A 324 -16.26 10.16 -6.73
CA LEU A 324 -15.40 9.09 -6.24
C LEU A 324 -15.51 8.92 -4.71
N ILE A 325 -15.56 10.03 -3.95
CA ILE A 325 -15.82 10.01 -2.50
C ILE A 325 -17.16 9.34 -2.21
N PHE A 326 -18.24 9.74 -2.90
CA PHE A 326 -19.55 9.11 -2.70
C PHE A 326 -19.50 7.59 -2.93
N ARG A 327 -18.85 7.14 -3.99
CA ARG A 327 -18.68 5.70 -4.24
C ARG A 327 -17.89 5.02 -3.11
N ASN A 328 -16.82 5.63 -2.61
CA ASN A 328 -16.01 5.09 -1.52
C ASN A 328 -16.80 5.01 -0.20
N VAL A 329 -17.59 6.04 0.11
CA VAL A 329 -18.54 6.09 1.24
C VAL A 329 -19.51 4.91 1.19
N PHE A 330 -20.15 4.67 0.05
CA PHE A 330 -21.07 3.54 -0.10
C PHE A 330 -20.35 2.18 -0.01
N ASN A 331 -19.17 2.06 -0.61
CA ASN A 331 -18.37 0.83 -0.52
C ASN A 331 -17.92 0.51 0.91
N ASN A 332 -17.67 1.52 1.73
CA ASN A 332 -17.27 1.32 3.12
C ASN A 332 -18.47 0.98 4.01
N LEU A 333 -19.62 1.61 3.77
CA LEU A 333 -20.80 1.46 4.64
C LEU A 333 -21.70 0.27 4.27
N TYR A 334 -21.54 -0.34 3.09
CA TYR A 334 -22.42 -1.42 2.60
C TYR A 334 -21.65 -2.59 1.97
N ASN A 335 -21.89 -3.81 2.47
CA ASN A 335 -21.14 -5.02 2.09
C ASN A 335 -21.31 -5.45 0.62
N ASN A 336 -22.48 -5.17 0.01
CA ASN A 336 -22.86 -5.63 -1.33
C ASN A 336 -22.95 -4.49 -2.36
N PHE A 337 -22.48 -3.28 -2.03
CA PHE A 337 -22.70 -2.10 -2.86
C PHE A 337 -22.22 -2.25 -4.30
N ASN A 338 -20.97 -2.66 -4.54
CA ASN A 338 -20.43 -2.75 -5.89
C ASN A 338 -21.28 -3.64 -6.81
N LYS A 339 -21.67 -4.85 -6.34
CA LYS A 339 -22.51 -5.77 -7.11
C LYS A 339 -23.89 -5.19 -7.35
N ILE A 340 -24.53 -4.67 -6.30
CA ILE A 340 -25.90 -4.13 -6.40
C ILE A 340 -25.96 -2.87 -7.25
N ASN A 341 -24.98 -1.97 -7.13
CA ASN A 341 -24.91 -0.76 -7.93
C ASN A 341 -24.73 -1.06 -9.42
N GLN A 342 -23.95 -2.08 -9.78
CA GLN A 342 -23.86 -2.57 -11.16
C GLN A 342 -25.21 -3.08 -11.67
N LEU A 343 -25.88 -3.97 -10.91
CA LEU A 343 -27.20 -4.49 -11.30
C LEU A 343 -28.25 -3.38 -11.45
N ASN A 344 -28.29 -2.46 -10.49
CA ASN A 344 -29.20 -1.32 -10.53
C ASN A 344 -28.89 -0.37 -11.69
N PHE A 345 -27.60 -0.18 -12.04
CA PHE A 345 -27.22 0.59 -13.22
C PHE A 345 -27.69 -0.06 -14.53
N LEU A 346 -27.67 -1.40 -14.61
CA LEU A 346 -28.25 -2.11 -15.75
C LEU A 346 -29.76 -1.90 -15.85
N ALA A 347 -30.46 -1.90 -14.72
CA ALA A 347 -31.88 -1.55 -14.66
C ALA A 347 -32.12 -0.12 -15.17
N ASP A 348 -31.29 0.84 -14.75
CA ASP A 348 -31.38 2.24 -15.20
C ASP A 348 -31.11 2.38 -16.71
N LEU A 349 -30.10 1.69 -17.25
CA LEU A 349 -29.80 1.68 -18.69
C LEU A 349 -30.98 1.12 -19.50
N ASN A 350 -31.61 0.04 -19.01
CA ASN A 350 -32.78 -0.54 -19.67
C ASN A 350 -33.96 0.44 -19.69
N LYS A 351 -34.24 1.08 -18.55
CA LYS A 351 -35.25 2.16 -18.47
C LYS A 351 -34.95 3.31 -19.42
N PHE A 352 -33.68 3.72 -19.52
CA PHE A 352 -33.28 4.82 -20.41
C PHE A 352 -33.56 4.45 -21.86
N LYS A 353 -33.22 3.22 -22.27
CA LYS A 353 -33.54 2.69 -23.60
C LYS A 353 -35.04 2.80 -23.91
N HIS A 354 -35.92 2.42 -22.98
CA HIS A 354 -37.38 2.55 -23.17
C HIS A 354 -37.84 4.00 -23.37
N LEU A 355 -37.30 4.93 -22.58
CA LEU A 355 -37.65 6.35 -22.70
C LEU A 355 -37.12 6.96 -24.01
N SER A 356 -35.91 6.59 -24.43
CA SER A 356 -35.30 7.05 -25.68
C SER A 356 -36.12 6.63 -26.92
N LEU A 357 -36.61 5.38 -26.95
CA LEU A 357 -37.43 4.86 -28.06
C LEU A 357 -38.78 5.58 -28.19
N LYS A 358 -39.32 6.13 -27.10
CA LYS A 358 -40.60 6.86 -27.09
C LYS A 358 -40.49 8.32 -27.58
N LYS A 359 -39.33 8.79 -28.06
CA LYS A 359 -39.06 10.17 -28.56
C LYS A 359 -39.47 11.30 -27.59
N ASN A 360 -39.62 11.03 -26.30
CA ASN A 360 -39.96 12.03 -25.29
C ASN A 360 -38.67 12.53 -24.60
N THR A 361 -37.95 13.41 -25.27
CA THR A 361 -36.64 13.95 -24.80
C THR A 361 -36.76 14.89 -23.59
N ASN A 362 -37.92 15.54 -23.41
CA ASN A 362 -38.15 16.53 -22.34
C ASN A 362 -38.22 15.93 -20.92
N TYR A 363 -38.28 14.60 -20.77
CA TYR A 363 -38.47 13.93 -19.49
C TYR A 363 -37.18 13.31 -18.91
N LEU A 364 -36.07 13.26 -19.64
CA LEU A 364 -34.84 12.59 -19.19
C LEU A 364 -34.05 13.37 -18.11
N SER A 365 -34.57 14.49 -17.61
CA SER A 365 -33.96 15.29 -16.55
C SER A 365 -34.12 14.63 -15.17
N GLY A 366 -33.12 13.85 -14.76
CA GLY A 366 -32.63 13.69 -13.37
C GLY A 366 -33.53 13.03 -12.31
N ASN A 367 -34.85 13.03 -12.45
CA ASN A 367 -35.81 12.57 -11.43
C ASN A 367 -36.49 11.23 -11.78
N ILE A 368 -36.32 10.71 -13.01
CA ILE A 368 -37.04 9.52 -13.52
C ILE A 368 -36.27 8.21 -13.29
N PHE A 369 -34.94 8.23 -13.38
CA PHE A 369 -34.12 7.11 -12.96
C PHE A 369 -34.20 7.04 -11.44
N GLY A 370 -34.45 5.84 -10.91
CA GLY A 370 -34.71 5.67 -9.49
C GLY A 370 -33.64 6.37 -8.66
N LYS A 371 -33.97 6.80 -7.45
CA LYS A 371 -32.93 6.83 -6.42
C LYS A 371 -32.66 5.36 -6.07
N PRO A 372 -31.52 4.79 -6.48
CA PRO A 372 -30.92 3.89 -5.53
C PRO A 372 -29.43 4.14 -5.47
N PHE A 373 -29.05 5.30 -4.94
CA PHE A 373 -27.79 5.46 -4.20
C PHE A 373 -26.60 6.05 -4.98
N TYR A 374 -26.70 6.33 -6.28
CA TYR A 374 -25.71 7.13 -7.01
C TYR A 374 -26.35 7.70 -8.29
N ASN A 375 -26.06 8.95 -8.66
CA ASN A 375 -26.66 9.58 -9.85
C ASN A 375 -26.30 8.77 -11.11
N PHE A 376 -27.28 8.42 -11.96
CA PHE A 376 -27.10 7.69 -13.22
C PHE A 376 -25.89 8.20 -14.04
N TYR A 377 -25.75 9.53 -14.15
CA TYR A 377 -24.60 10.19 -14.77
C TYR A 377 -23.25 9.73 -14.23
N ASN A 378 -23.13 9.60 -12.91
CA ASN A 378 -21.87 9.18 -12.32
C ASN A 378 -21.61 7.69 -12.57
N ASN A 379 -22.65 6.84 -12.59
CA ASN A 379 -22.50 5.41 -12.91
C ASN A 379 -22.04 5.21 -14.36
N ILE A 380 -22.48 6.09 -15.28
CA ILE A 380 -21.97 6.09 -16.65
C ILE A 380 -20.44 6.27 -16.66
N LEU A 381 -19.95 7.32 -15.98
CA LEU A 381 -18.52 7.60 -15.90
C LEU A 381 -17.71 6.54 -15.13
N LEU A 382 -18.35 5.74 -14.29
CA LEU A 382 -17.69 4.66 -13.52
C LEU A 382 -17.59 3.36 -14.28
N PHE A 383 -18.63 2.99 -15.03
CA PHE A 383 -18.77 1.65 -15.58
C PHE A 383 -18.59 1.60 -17.10
N ILE A 384 -18.50 2.72 -17.80
CA ILE A 384 -18.34 2.67 -19.25
C ILE A 384 -16.89 2.91 -19.62
N ASP A 385 -16.34 1.98 -20.41
CA ASP A 385 -15.05 2.14 -21.08
C ASP A 385 -15.27 2.99 -22.34
N PRO A 386 -14.73 4.22 -22.39
CA PRO A 386 -14.98 5.10 -23.52
C PRO A 386 -14.37 4.58 -24.82
N LEU A 387 -13.35 3.72 -24.80
CA LEU A 387 -12.75 3.17 -26.03
C LEU A 387 -13.74 2.41 -26.91
N LYS A 388 -14.79 1.89 -26.29
CA LYS A 388 -15.80 1.12 -26.98
C LYS A 388 -17.04 1.96 -27.33
N LEU A 389 -16.97 3.28 -27.13
CA LEU A 389 -17.93 4.26 -27.63
C LEU A 389 -17.38 4.93 -28.90
N ASN A 390 -18.26 5.39 -29.79
CA ASN A 390 -17.88 6.05 -31.04
C ASN A 390 -17.64 7.57 -30.86
N ILE A 391 -16.79 7.96 -29.89
CA ILE A 391 -16.49 9.36 -29.53
C ILE A 391 -14.97 9.51 -29.33
N LYS A 392 -14.42 10.73 -29.42
CA LYS A 392 -13.07 11.02 -28.95
C LYS A 392 -12.93 10.58 -27.48
N TYR A 393 -12.27 9.45 -27.27
CA TYR A 393 -12.38 8.61 -26.07
C TYR A 393 -12.16 9.35 -24.75
N LEU A 394 -11.24 10.30 -24.72
CA LEU A 394 -10.88 11.03 -23.51
C LEU A 394 -11.81 12.20 -23.18
N ASP A 395 -12.51 12.76 -24.16
CA ASP A 395 -13.48 13.85 -23.92
C ASP A 395 -14.61 13.37 -23.00
N PHE A 396 -14.90 12.05 -23.01
CA PHE A 396 -15.88 11.38 -22.15
C PHE A 396 -15.80 11.79 -20.67
N TYR A 397 -14.60 11.99 -20.13
CA TYR A 397 -14.41 12.34 -18.72
C TYR A 397 -14.59 13.84 -18.42
N ILE A 398 -14.62 14.70 -19.42
CA ILE A 398 -14.73 16.17 -19.26
C ILE A 398 -16.08 16.70 -19.77
N ILE A 399 -16.80 15.89 -20.54
CA ILE A 399 -18.08 16.24 -21.16
C ILE A 399 -19.16 16.57 -20.12
N HIS A 400 -19.98 17.59 -20.44
CA HIS A 400 -21.11 17.96 -19.59
C HIS A 400 -22.22 16.92 -19.62
N LYS A 401 -22.98 16.83 -18.52
CA LYS A 401 -24.10 15.89 -18.34
C LYS A 401 -25.05 15.79 -19.55
N ASN A 402 -25.41 16.92 -20.17
CA ASN A 402 -26.34 16.94 -21.29
C ASN A 402 -25.77 16.27 -22.55
N GLN A 403 -24.49 16.52 -22.85
CA GLN A 403 -23.78 15.93 -23.97
C GLN A 403 -23.57 14.41 -23.75
N LEU A 404 -23.32 13.99 -22.50
CA LEU A 404 -23.17 12.58 -22.17
C LEU A 404 -24.45 11.79 -22.45
N PHE A 405 -25.62 12.35 -22.15
CA PHE A 405 -26.90 11.71 -22.48
C PHE A 405 -27.11 11.55 -23.99
N THR A 406 -26.71 12.53 -24.80
CA THR A 406 -26.76 12.44 -26.27
C THR A 406 -25.87 11.30 -26.78
N ILE A 407 -24.64 11.24 -26.28
CA ILE A 407 -23.66 10.18 -26.54
C ILE A 407 -24.23 8.79 -26.22
N LEU A 408 -24.85 8.66 -25.06
CA LEU A 408 -25.46 7.39 -24.64
C LEU A 408 -26.62 7.01 -25.52
N HIS A 409 -27.48 7.97 -25.88
CA HIS A 409 -28.60 7.74 -26.78
C HIS A 409 -28.14 7.13 -28.11
N GLU A 410 -27.01 7.60 -28.66
CA GLU A 410 -26.40 7.03 -29.86
C GLU A 410 -25.80 5.64 -29.61
N ALA A 411 -25.05 5.48 -28.50
CA ALA A 411 -24.40 4.21 -28.15
C ALA A 411 -25.38 3.06 -27.84
N LEU A 412 -26.61 3.35 -27.41
CA LEU A 412 -27.64 2.34 -27.13
C LEU A 412 -28.21 1.65 -28.39
N GLN A 413 -27.83 2.10 -29.59
CA GLN A 413 -28.18 1.43 -30.85
C GLN A 413 -27.25 0.25 -31.18
N THR A 414 -26.17 0.04 -30.40
CA THR A 414 -25.11 -0.98 -30.58
C THR A 414 -24.95 -1.89 -29.34
N GLU A 415 -23.95 -2.78 -29.33
CA GLU A 415 -23.57 -3.56 -28.14
C GLU A 415 -22.89 -2.67 -27.08
N TYR A 416 -23.14 -2.95 -25.80
CA TYR A 416 -22.79 -2.04 -24.70
C TYR A 416 -21.74 -2.62 -23.77
N PRO A 417 -20.57 -1.99 -23.61
CA PRO A 417 -19.54 -2.49 -22.73
C PRO A 417 -19.60 -1.84 -21.35
N ILE A 418 -19.64 -2.68 -20.32
CA ILE A 418 -19.66 -2.27 -18.90
C ILE A 418 -18.29 -2.43 -18.24
N ASN A 419 -17.37 -3.12 -18.91
CA ASN A 419 -15.92 -3.12 -18.65
C ASN A 419 -15.24 -4.02 -19.69
N GLN A 420 -13.98 -4.37 -19.44
CA GLN A 420 -13.20 -5.28 -20.29
C GLN A 420 -13.81 -6.70 -20.36
N LEU A 421 -14.46 -7.18 -19.30
CA LEU A 421 -14.94 -8.56 -19.17
C LEU A 421 -16.43 -8.73 -19.49
N ILE A 422 -17.21 -7.65 -19.46
CA ILE A 422 -18.66 -7.67 -19.60
C ILE A 422 -19.08 -6.77 -20.75
N ILE A 423 -19.52 -7.41 -21.83
CA ILE A 423 -20.28 -6.79 -22.92
C ILE A 423 -21.73 -7.21 -22.73
N ILE A 424 -22.61 -6.23 -22.54
CA ILE A 424 -24.04 -6.44 -22.54
C ILE A 424 -24.59 -6.01 -23.88
N ASP A 425 -25.15 -6.99 -24.59
CA ASP A 425 -26.02 -6.71 -25.71
C ASP A 425 -27.39 -6.26 -25.16
N LEU A 426 -27.57 -4.94 -25.08
CA LEU A 426 -28.82 -4.34 -24.63
C LEU A 426 -30.00 -4.71 -25.54
N LYS A 427 -29.78 -5.26 -26.75
CA LYS A 427 -30.86 -5.77 -27.62
C LYS A 427 -31.39 -7.13 -27.13
N LYS A 428 -30.59 -7.92 -26.41
CA LYS A 428 -30.94 -9.26 -25.92
C LYS A 428 -31.43 -9.31 -24.48
N ILE A 429 -31.33 -8.22 -23.72
CA ILE A 429 -31.88 -8.16 -22.36
C ILE A 429 -33.41 -8.10 -22.44
N ASN A 430 -34.07 -9.12 -21.89
CA ASN A 430 -35.53 -9.14 -21.74
C ASN A 430 -35.98 -8.06 -20.74
N ILE A 431 -37.09 -7.43 -21.11
CA ILE A 431 -37.51 -6.10 -20.68
C ILE A 431 -38.10 -6.05 -19.25
N GLU A 432 -38.51 -7.19 -18.68
CA GLU A 432 -39.48 -7.19 -17.58
C GLU A 432 -38.93 -7.49 -16.18
N ASP A 433 -37.67 -7.89 -15.99
CA ASP A 433 -37.27 -8.59 -14.74
C ASP A 433 -36.16 -7.97 -13.86
N ILE A 434 -35.59 -6.79 -14.16
CA ILE A 434 -34.52 -6.24 -13.29
C ILE A 434 -35.12 -5.38 -12.16
N GLU A 435 -35.57 -6.05 -11.10
CA GLU A 435 -35.95 -5.39 -9.85
C GLU A 435 -34.73 -4.74 -9.17
N TYR A 436 -34.90 -3.53 -8.63
CA TYR A 436 -33.84 -2.88 -7.86
C TYR A 436 -33.53 -3.68 -6.60
N GLN A 437 -32.25 -3.97 -6.44
CA GLN A 437 -31.77 -4.73 -5.31
C GLN A 437 -31.40 -3.79 -4.15
N THR A 438 -31.53 -4.29 -2.91
CA THR A 438 -31.26 -3.55 -1.69
C THR A 438 -29.82 -3.72 -1.20
N ILE A 439 -29.27 -2.65 -0.62
CA ILE A 439 -27.91 -2.65 -0.04
C ILE A 439 -27.96 -2.95 1.46
N ASN A 440 -27.02 -3.76 1.91
CA ASN A 440 -26.92 -4.22 3.29
C ASN A 440 -25.80 -3.47 4.00
N ARG A 441 -26.16 -2.72 5.05
CA ARG A 441 -25.16 -2.01 5.88
C ARG A 441 -24.16 -3.00 6.47
N VAL A 442 -22.91 -2.57 6.53
CA VAL A 442 -21.85 -3.28 7.23
C VAL A 442 -22.22 -3.33 8.72
N LYS A 443 -22.10 -4.52 9.31
CA LYS A 443 -22.23 -4.74 10.74
C LYS A 443 -20.96 -5.42 11.23
N TYR A 444 -20.40 -4.91 12.31
CA TYR A 444 -19.17 -5.41 12.94
C TYR A 444 -19.51 -6.37 14.08
N ILE A 445 -20.26 -7.42 13.76
CA ILE A 445 -20.75 -8.40 14.74
C ILE A 445 -20.41 -9.82 14.28
N SER A 446 -19.90 -10.64 15.19
CA SER A 446 -19.44 -12.00 14.87
C SER A 446 -20.59 -12.98 14.60
N GLN A 447 -21.83 -12.69 15.02
CA GLN A 447 -22.98 -13.57 14.83
C GLN A 447 -23.44 -13.67 13.36
N LEU A 448 -22.88 -12.87 12.45
CA LEU A 448 -23.20 -12.99 11.02
C LEU A 448 -22.68 -14.34 10.48
N PRO A 449 -23.45 -15.03 9.60
CA PRO A 449 -23.10 -16.35 9.09
C PRO A 449 -21.68 -16.46 8.53
N ARG A 450 -21.23 -15.44 7.75
CA ARG A 450 -19.89 -15.41 7.14
C ARG A 450 -18.74 -15.50 8.16
N HIS A 451 -18.94 -15.00 9.38
CA HIS A 451 -17.94 -15.02 10.43
C HIS A 451 -18.03 -16.32 11.21
N GLN A 452 -19.25 -16.80 11.51
CA GLN A 452 -19.47 -18.08 12.18
C GLN A 452 -18.83 -19.25 11.43
N THR A 453 -18.95 -19.30 10.09
CA THR A 453 -18.32 -20.35 9.28
C THR A 453 -16.80 -20.42 9.47
N VAL A 454 -16.13 -19.27 9.65
CA VAL A 454 -14.68 -19.23 9.87
C VAL A 454 -14.34 -19.58 11.33
N LEU A 455 -15.09 -19.03 12.28
CA LEU A 455 -14.81 -19.15 13.72
C LEU A 455 -14.95 -20.58 14.26
N VAL A 456 -15.80 -21.43 13.66
CA VAL A 456 -16.07 -22.79 14.14
C VAL A 456 -14.81 -23.66 14.20
N ASN A 457 -13.86 -23.46 13.27
CA ASN A 457 -12.68 -24.32 13.13
C ASN A 457 -11.42 -23.74 13.80
N LEU A 458 -11.52 -22.60 14.49
CA LEU A 458 -10.38 -21.91 15.09
C LEU A 458 -10.25 -22.23 16.59
N ASN A 459 -9.02 -22.24 17.11
CA ASN A 459 -8.77 -22.29 18.55
C ASN A 459 -9.12 -20.94 19.22
N ASN A 460 -9.09 -20.85 20.55
CA ASN A 460 -9.49 -19.62 21.26
C ASN A 460 -8.63 -18.39 20.88
N ARG A 461 -7.32 -18.56 20.75
CA ARG A 461 -6.40 -17.49 20.34
C ARG A 461 -6.70 -17.00 18.92
N ASP A 462 -6.82 -17.93 17.97
CA ASP A 462 -7.07 -17.63 16.56
C ASP A 462 -8.46 -17.02 16.35
N LYS A 463 -9.45 -17.43 17.15
CA LYS A 463 -10.76 -16.76 17.20
C LYS A 463 -10.60 -15.30 17.60
N GLU A 464 -9.88 -15.03 18.69
CA GLU A 464 -9.66 -13.65 19.15
C GLU A 464 -8.86 -12.84 18.12
N GLU A 465 -7.84 -13.41 17.49
CA GLU A 465 -7.09 -12.77 16.40
C GLU A 465 -7.99 -12.47 15.20
N TYR A 466 -8.88 -13.38 14.82
CA TYR A 466 -9.87 -13.16 13.77
C TYR A 466 -10.82 -12.02 14.12
N LEU A 467 -11.34 -11.99 15.35
CA LEU A 467 -12.24 -10.92 15.84
C LEU A 467 -11.53 -9.56 15.84
N ILE A 468 -10.28 -9.51 16.29
CA ILE A 468 -9.41 -8.33 16.23
C ILE A 468 -9.30 -7.88 14.77
N ASN A 469 -8.73 -8.71 13.90
CA ASN A 469 -8.44 -8.39 12.48
C ASN A 469 -9.66 -7.91 11.69
N ASN A 470 -10.85 -8.38 12.05
CA ASN A 470 -12.12 -7.98 11.43
C ASN A 470 -12.89 -6.89 12.22
N LYS A 471 -12.33 -6.44 13.35
CA LYS A 471 -12.84 -5.35 14.21
C LYS A 471 -14.25 -5.63 14.72
N LEU A 472 -14.52 -6.88 15.10
CA LEU A 472 -15.85 -7.37 15.46
C LEU A 472 -16.14 -7.22 16.96
N ASP A 473 -17.43 -7.13 17.30
CA ASP A 473 -17.94 -7.14 18.69
C ASP A 473 -17.25 -6.07 19.57
N LYS A 474 -16.63 -6.48 20.69
CA LYS A 474 -15.91 -5.60 21.63
C LYS A 474 -14.81 -4.79 20.95
N TYR A 475 -14.19 -5.32 19.90
CA TYR A 475 -13.11 -4.67 19.16
C TYR A 475 -13.59 -3.50 18.30
N THR A 476 -14.90 -3.38 18.05
CA THR A 476 -15.47 -2.20 17.38
C THR A 476 -15.20 -0.92 18.17
N GLN A 477 -15.29 -0.97 19.51
CA GLN A 477 -15.04 0.18 20.38
C GLN A 477 -13.56 0.55 20.46
N ILE A 478 -12.67 -0.45 20.34
CA ILE A 478 -11.21 -0.27 20.38
C ILE A 478 -10.71 0.35 19.08
N PHE A 479 -11.14 -0.21 17.96
CA PHE A 479 -10.62 0.13 16.64
C PHE A 479 -11.38 1.22 15.92
N ASN A 480 -12.57 1.62 16.41
CA ASN A 480 -13.43 2.64 15.80
C ASN A 480 -13.49 2.53 14.26
N PRO A 481 -14.01 1.41 13.70
CA PRO A 481 -14.01 1.19 12.26
C PRO A 481 -15.05 2.03 11.51
N ILE A 482 -15.89 2.79 12.21
CA ILE A 482 -16.97 3.57 11.62
C ILE A 482 -16.48 4.97 11.27
N ASN A 483 -16.61 5.34 10.00
CA ASN A 483 -16.19 6.65 9.51
C ASN A 483 -17.32 7.69 9.69
N ASN A 484 -17.14 8.65 10.59
CA ASN A 484 -18.13 9.70 10.84
C ASN A 484 -18.28 10.69 9.68
N PHE A 485 -17.20 10.98 8.93
CA PHE A 485 -17.27 11.77 7.70
C PHE A 485 -18.16 11.08 6.65
N TYR A 486 -18.07 9.75 6.51
CA TYR A 486 -18.95 9.00 5.60
C TYR A 486 -20.41 9.02 6.04
N LEU A 487 -20.68 8.83 7.33
CA LEU A 487 -22.05 8.91 7.86
C LEU A 487 -22.67 10.29 7.62
N LYS A 488 -21.89 11.37 7.85
CA LYS A 488 -22.33 12.75 7.58
C LYS A 488 -22.58 12.97 6.09
N THR A 489 -21.68 12.49 5.23
CA THR A 489 -21.78 12.60 3.77
C THR A 489 -23.08 11.96 3.23
N ILE A 490 -23.44 10.76 3.72
CA ILE A 490 -24.73 10.14 3.34
C ILE A 490 -25.92 10.94 3.85
N LYS A 491 -25.87 11.40 5.12
CA LYS A 491 -26.96 12.14 5.74
C LYS A 491 -27.25 13.46 5.01
N MET A 492 -26.20 14.19 4.63
CA MET A 492 -26.31 15.48 3.95
C MET A 492 -26.49 15.33 2.44
N LYS A 493 -26.12 14.19 1.86
CA LYS A 493 -26.00 13.98 0.40
C LYS A 493 -25.05 14.99 -0.26
N ASP A 494 -24.13 15.51 0.53
CA ASP A 494 -23.05 16.36 0.07
C ASP A 494 -21.78 16.12 0.90
N ILE A 495 -20.65 16.56 0.36
CA ILE A 495 -19.36 16.54 1.04
C ILE A 495 -19.25 17.82 1.84
N ASP A 496 -19.25 17.67 3.15
CA ASP A 496 -19.00 18.77 4.08
C ASP A 496 -17.48 18.95 4.23
N LYS A 497 -16.94 19.89 3.45
CA LYS A 497 -15.51 20.20 3.42
C LYS A 497 -14.99 20.65 4.79
N ASP A 498 -15.72 21.53 5.47
CA ASP A 498 -15.33 22.03 6.79
C ASP A 498 -15.24 20.88 7.80
N TYR A 499 -16.22 19.97 7.75
CA TYR A 499 -16.19 18.78 8.61
C TYR A 499 -15.06 17.81 8.24
N PHE A 500 -14.73 17.65 6.97
CA PHE A 500 -13.58 16.87 6.53
C PHE A 500 -12.29 17.40 7.16
N TYR A 501 -12.02 18.71 7.07
CA TYR A 501 -10.83 19.31 7.64
C TYR A 501 -10.82 19.34 9.17
N TYR A 502 -11.98 19.55 9.79
CA TYR A 502 -12.13 19.39 11.24
C TYR A 502 -11.79 17.98 11.71
N TYR A 503 -12.35 16.96 11.05
CA TYR A 503 -12.26 15.58 11.48
C TYR A 503 -10.86 14.99 11.26
N TYR A 504 -10.22 15.29 10.12
CA TYR A 504 -8.94 14.67 9.74
C TYR A 504 -7.70 15.51 10.02
N PHE A 505 -7.85 16.83 10.13
CA PHE A 505 -6.73 17.76 10.27
C PHE A 505 -6.86 18.67 11.49
N HIS A 506 -7.83 18.41 12.37
CA HIS A 506 -8.03 19.15 13.61
C HIS A 506 -8.14 20.67 13.41
N ASN A 507 -8.77 21.12 12.32
CA ASN A 507 -8.90 22.53 11.91
C ASN A 507 -7.56 23.24 11.65
N ASN A 508 -6.49 22.52 11.36
CA ASN A 508 -5.29 23.13 10.82
C ASN A 508 -5.60 23.90 9.52
N LYS A 509 -4.86 24.98 9.27
CA LYS A 509 -5.09 25.84 8.11
C LYS A 509 -4.90 25.02 6.82
N GLU A 510 -5.91 25.00 5.96
CA GLU A 510 -5.91 24.27 4.68
C GLU A 510 -4.64 24.54 3.86
N LYS A 511 -4.23 25.81 3.76
CA LYS A 511 -3.00 26.21 3.08
C LYS A 511 -1.76 25.46 3.57
N ILE A 512 -1.57 25.33 4.89
CA ILE A 512 -0.43 24.63 5.48
C ILE A 512 -0.48 23.14 5.13
N ILE A 513 -1.66 22.53 5.25
CA ILE A 513 -1.87 21.11 4.93
C ILE A 513 -1.48 20.82 3.48
N ILE A 514 -1.85 21.71 2.56
CA ILE A 514 -1.58 21.56 1.13
C ILE A 514 -0.10 21.79 0.82
N GLU A 515 0.52 22.79 1.43
CA GLU A 515 1.97 23.01 1.30
C GLU A 515 2.77 21.79 1.76
N GLU A 516 2.41 21.18 2.90
CA GLU A 516 3.06 19.95 3.38
C GLU A 516 2.80 18.74 2.48
N TYR A 517 1.59 18.62 1.91
CA TYR A 517 1.29 17.55 0.96
C TYR A 517 2.10 17.70 -0.34
N LEU A 518 2.16 18.91 -0.91
CA LEU A 518 2.94 19.19 -2.12
C LEU A 518 4.45 18.99 -1.89
N LYS A 519 4.98 19.42 -0.74
CA LYS A 519 6.36 19.10 -0.32
C LYS A 519 6.56 17.59 -0.26
N GLY A 520 5.60 16.84 0.27
CA GLY A 520 5.68 15.37 0.29
C GLY A 520 5.73 14.73 -1.09
N LEU A 521 4.98 15.24 -2.07
CA LEU A 521 5.09 14.77 -3.47
C LEU A 521 6.49 15.02 -4.03
N LYS A 522 7.07 16.18 -3.73
CA LYS A 522 8.43 16.52 -4.12
C LYS A 522 9.46 15.62 -3.44
N TRP A 523 9.29 15.35 -2.16
CA TRP A 523 10.15 14.43 -1.41
C TRP A 523 10.10 13.02 -1.99
N VAL A 524 8.91 12.49 -2.27
CA VAL A 524 8.73 11.16 -2.90
C VAL A 524 9.38 11.10 -4.28
N TYR A 525 9.27 12.17 -5.08
CA TYR A 525 9.97 12.26 -6.36
C TYR A 525 11.50 12.21 -6.18
N GLN A 526 12.07 12.98 -5.24
CA GLN A 526 13.51 12.92 -4.95
C GLN A 526 13.94 11.54 -4.44
N TYR A 527 13.12 10.93 -3.58
CA TYR A 527 13.40 9.64 -2.97
C TYR A 527 13.40 8.50 -3.98
N TYR A 528 12.43 8.41 -4.89
CA TYR A 528 12.34 7.30 -5.85
C TYR A 528 13.07 7.56 -7.17
N TYR A 529 13.04 8.79 -7.70
CA TYR A 529 13.52 9.07 -9.07
C TYR A 529 14.93 9.64 -9.07
N LEU A 530 15.18 10.68 -8.27
CA LEU A 530 16.46 11.38 -8.33
C LEU A 530 17.56 10.68 -7.53
N ARG A 531 17.20 9.97 -6.45
CA ARG A 531 18.14 9.28 -5.54
C ARG A 531 19.23 10.22 -4.98
N LYS A 532 18.93 11.51 -4.88
CA LYS A 532 19.82 12.57 -4.40
C LYS A 532 19.03 13.70 -3.75
N ASP A 533 19.73 14.53 -2.97
CA ASP A 533 19.17 15.70 -2.32
C ASP A 533 17.96 15.37 -1.42
N ILE A 534 18.03 14.22 -0.75
CA ILE A 534 16.96 13.71 0.12
C ILE A 534 17.17 14.29 1.52
N ASP A 535 16.09 14.84 2.09
CA ASP A 535 16.02 15.18 3.51
C ASP A 535 15.51 13.97 4.29
N GLU A 536 16.40 13.25 4.97
CA GLU A 536 16.06 12.06 5.74
C GLU A 536 15.27 12.37 7.02
N PHE A 537 15.12 13.65 7.41
CA PHE A 537 14.30 14.08 8.55
C PHE A 537 12.85 14.38 8.17
N TRP A 538 12.57 14.62 6.89
CA TRP A 538 11.22 14.98 6.46
C TRP A 538 10.23 13.85 6.76
N TYR A 539 9.00 14.23 7.10
CA TYR A 539 7.84 13.37 7.21
C TYR A 539 6.55 14.15 6.99
N TYR A 540 5.49 13.43 6.61
CA TYR A 540 4.16 14.02 6.47
C TYR A 540 3.39 13.97 7.81
N PRO A 541 2.98 15.12 8.38
CA PRO A 541 2.48 15.18 9.75
C PRO A 541 0.98 14.90 9.91
N TYR A 542 0.30 14.44 8.86
CA TYR A 542 -1.14 14.19 8.87
C TYR A 542 -1.48 12.75 8.50
N ASN A 543 -2.58 12.24 9.06
CA ASN A 543 -3.07 10.91 8.77
C ASN A 543 -3.86 10.82 7.44
N LYS A 544 -4.12 11.97 6.80
CA LYS A 544 -4.88 12.11 5.54
C LYS A 544 -4.27 13.11 4.59
N VAL A 545 -4.58 12.97 3.30
CA VAL A 545 -4.25 13.94 2.25
C VAL A 545 -5.43 14.91 2.04
N PRO A 546 -5.18 16.16 1.62
CA PRO A 546 -6.23 17.13 1.33
C PRO A 546 -7.08 16.72 0.12
N LEU A 547 -8.28 17.32 0.03
CA LEU A 547 -9.17 17.20 -1.13
C LEU A 547 -8.54 17.88 -2.36
N PHE A 548 -8.72 17.32 -3.56
CA PHE A 548 -8.23 17.88 -4.81
C PHE A 548 -8.76 19.29 -5.06
N GLU A 549 -10.04 19.56 -4.80
CA GLU A 549 -10.62 20.90 -4.91
C GLU A 549 -9.87 21.91 -4.02
N THR A 550 -9.49 21.50 -2.81
CA THR A 550 -8.71 22.36 -1.91
C THR A 550 -7.27 22.53 -2.39
N ILE A 551 -6.63 21.46 -2.88
CA ILE A 551 -5.28 21.53 -3.47
C ILE A 551 -5.25 22.58 -4.57
N ILE A 552 -6.25 22.60 -5.45
CA ILE A 552 -6.36 23.59 -6.53
C ILE A 552 -6.51 25.02 -5.99
N THR A 553 -7.26 25.20 -4.91
CA THR A 553 -7.50 26.51 -4.29
C THR A 553 -6.23 27.12 -3.68
N PHE A 554 -5.37 26.31 -3.06
CA PHE A 554 -4.15 26.78 -2.38
C PHE A 554 -2.87 26.22 -2.98
N TYR A 555 -2.88 25.86 -4.27
CA TYR A 555 -1.73 25.27 -4.92
C TYR A 555 -0.52 26.22 -4.85
N SER A 556 0.62 25.71 -4.38
CA SER A 556 1.84 26.49 -4.26
C SER A 556 2.94 25.87 -5.15
N PRO A 557 3.22 26.47 -6.32
CA PRO A 557 4.25 25.97 -7.24
C PRO A 557 5.64 25.86 -6.60
N GLN A 558 5.92 26.73 -5.62
CA GLN A 558 7.18 26.76 -4.88
C GLN A 558 7.43 25.46 -4.12
N CYS A 559 6.39 24.85 -3.54
CA CYS A 559 6.52 23.59 -2.79
C CYS A 559 6.96 22.41 -3.67
N ILE A 560 6.72 22.48 -4.99
CA ILE A 560 7.10 21.46 -5.95
C ILE A 560 8.44 21.77 -6.61
N THR A 561 8.72 23.04 -6.93
CA THR A 561 9.99 23.41 -7.59
C THR A 561 11.20 23.35 -6.67
N THR A 562 11.00 23.60 -5.38
CA THR A 562 12.11 23.70 -4.43
C THR A 562 12.55 22.31 -4.04
N ASN A 563 13.79 21.93 -4.40
CA ASN A 563 14.38 20.69 -3.92
C ASN A 563 14.61 20.77 -2.41
N PHE A 564 14.42 19.66 -1.72
CA PHE A 564 14.92 19.52 -0.37
C PHE A 564 16.45 19.69 -0.35
N ILE A 565 16.95 20.29 0.72
CA ILE A 565 18.39 20.29 1.01
C ILE A 565 18.74 18.90 1.53
N SER A 566 19.84 18.33 1.04
CA SER A 566 20.30 17.04 1.54
C SER A 566 20.64 17.13 3.01
N ASN A 567 19.85 16.45 3.83
CA ASN A 567 20.06 16.34 5.27
C ASN A 567 20.08 14.86 5.61
N LYS A 568 21.22 14.37 6.09
CA LYS A 568 21.38 12.97 6.45
C LYS A 568 21.03 12.76 7.91
N LEU A 569 20.12 11.82 8.17
CA LEU A 569 19.80 11.36 9.51
C LEU A 569 20.90 10.37 9.91
N ASN A 570 21.94 10.90 10.56
CA ASN A 570 23.02 10.08 11.10
C ASN A 570 22.53 9.36 12.38
N ILE A 571 21.61 8.41 12.23
CA ILE A 571 21.13 7.54 13.30
C ILE A 571 21.78 6.17 13.20
N ASN A 572 22.35 5.68 14.30
CA ASN A 572 22.94 4.35 14.35
C ASN A 572 21.87 3.26 14.58
N PRO A 573 22.16 1.98 14.31
CA PRO A 573 21.19 0.90 14.46
C PRO A 573 20.55 0.78 15.85
N ILE A 574 21.32 1.00 16.93
CA ILE A 574 20.79 0.93 18.32
C ILE A 574 19.85 2.11 18.59
N GLU A 575 20.24 3.33 18.21
CA GLU A 575 19.40 4.53 18.32
C GLU A 575 18.06 4.33 17.58
N GLN A 576 18.11 3.80 16.35
CA GLN A 576 16.90 3.49 15.58
C GLN A 576 16.04 2.43 16.25
N LEU A 577 16.66 1.32 16.70
CA LEU A 577 15.98 0.23 17.39
C LEU A 577 15.21 0.72 18.63
N LEU A 578 15.85 1.54 19.47
CA LEU A 578 15.23 2.08 20.68
C LEU A 578 14.10 3.08 20.35
N TYR A 579 14.23 3.85 19.27
CA TYR A 579 13.22 4.83 18.88
C TYR A 579 11.92 4.18 18.35
N VAL A 580 12.04 3.11 17.57
CA VAL A 580 10.90 2.49 16.87
C VAL A 580 10.25 1.34 17.65
N THR A 581 10.93 0.79 18.66
CA THR A 581 10.44 -0.38 19.39
C THR A 581 9.55 0.04 20.57
N PRO A 582 8.39 -0.60 20.77
CA PRO A 582 7.59 -0.39 21.97
C PRO A 582 8.35 -0.95 23.19
N ILE A 583 8.85 -0.07 24.04
CA ILE A 583 9.61 -0.42 25.25
C ILE A 583 8.73 -0.16 26.47
N ASN A 584 8.49 -1.21 27.27
CA ASN A 584 7.89 -1.05 28.59
C ASN A 584 8.99 -0.70 29.60
N TYR A 585 9.17 0.59 29.89
CA TYR A 585 10.20 1.03 30.84
C TYR A 585 9.99 0.53 32.28
N ASN A 586 8.84 -0.07 32.60
CA ASN A 586 8.60 -0.72 33.89
C ASN A 586 9.00 -2.21 33.90
N ASN A 587 9.23 -2.82 32.72
CA ASN A 587 9.69 -4.20 32.58
C ASN A 587 10.69 -4.32 31.43
N LEU A 588 11.96 -4.16 31.75
CA LEU A 588 13.07 -4.14 30.78
C LEU A 588 13.65 -5.54 30.48
N ASN A 589 13.08 -6.60 31.05
CA ASN A 589 13.59 -7.97 30.88
C ASN A 589 13.58 -8.42 29.41
N ASN A 590 12.70 -7.86 28.58
CA ASN A 590 12.62 -8.21 27.16
C ASN A 590 13.79 -7.64 26.33
N LEU A 591 14.63 -6.75 26.88
CA LEU A 591 15.77 -6.18 26.17
C LEU A 591 16.98 -7.11 26.11
N THR A 592 17.12 -8.05 27.05
CA THR A 592 18.28 -8.96 27.15
C THR A 592 18.46 -9.83 25.91
N ASN A 593 17.36 -10.27 25.30
CA ASN A 593 17.41 -11.08 24.07
C ASN A 593 17.48 -10.23 22.80
N LEU A 594 17.26 -8.91 22.92
CA LEU A 594 17.19 -8.00 21.78
C LEU A 594 18.54 -7.34 21.51
N ILE A 595 19.31 -7.01 22.56
CA ILE A 595 20.53 -6.20 22.48
C ILE A 595 21.67 -6.86 23.27
N ASP A 596 22.88 -6.82 22.71
CA ASP A 596 24.08 -7.43 23.31
C ASP A 596 24.37 -6.89 24.72
N ASP A 597 24.82 -7.78 25.62
CA ASP A 597 25.12 -7.48 27.03
C ASP A 597 26.04 -6.27 27.24
N LYS A 598 27.00 -6.06 26.32
CA LYS A 598 27.95 -4.93 26.35
C LYS A 598 27.25 -3.56 26.43
N HIS A 599 26.07 -3.44 25.84
CA HIS A 599 25.32 -2.20 25.73
C HIS A 599 24.11 -2.15 26.68
N LEU A 600 23.73 -3.28 27.27
CA LEU A 600 22.48 -3.43 28.00
C LEU A 600 22.39 -2.50 29.21
N ASP A 601 23.43 -2.41 30.04
CA ASP A 601 23.42 -1.56 31.24
C ASP A 601 23.27 -0.07 30.90
N LYS A 602 23.99 0.39 29.86
CA LYS A 602 23.91 1.76 29.35
C LYS A 602 22.50 2.08 28.84
N ILE A 603 21.88 1.13 28.14
CA ILE A 603 20.51 1.26 27.60
C ILE A 603 19.47 1.31 28.70
N ILE A 604 19.58 0.42 29.68
CA ILE A 604 18.68 0.40 30.84
C ILE A 604 18.75 1.75 31.56
N LEU A 605 19.96 2.27 31.81
CA LEU A 605 20.15 3.57 32.45
C LEU A 605 19.59 4.72 31.61
N PHE A 606 19.81 4.71 30.29
CA PHE A 606 19.22 5.69 29.37
C PHE A 606 17.69 5.70 29.44
N ILE A 607 17.06 4.53 29.35
CA ILE A 607 15.59 4.41 29.39
C ILE A 607 15.04 4.86 30.74
N GLN A 608 15.68 4.46 31.84
CA GLN A 608 15.23 4.82 33.20
C GLN A 608 15.30 6.33 33.45
N ASN A 609 16.32 7.01 32.92
CA ASN A 609 16.50 8.45 33.10
C ASN A 609 15.69 9.29 32.09
N ASN A 610 15.19 8.69 31.01
CA ASN A 610 14.49 9.40 29.93
C ASN A 610 13.13 8.77 29.62
N LYS A 611 12.35 8.46 30.65
CA LYS A 611 11.00 7.88 30.51
C LYS A 611 10.05 8.79 29.71
N ASP A 612 10.29 10.10 29.69
CA ASP A 612 9.59 11.10 28.89
C ASP A 612 9.68 10.87 27.37
N LEU A 613 10.69 10.12 26.92
CA LEU A 613 10.88 9.76 25.51
C LEU A 613 10.13 8.48 25.10
N TYR A 614 9.38 7.86 26.02
CA TYR A 614 8.66 6.62 25.76
C TYR A 614 7.20 6.77 26.15
N TYR A 615 6.34 6.06 25.44
CA TYR A 615 4.93 5.99 25.78
C TYR A 615 4.69 5.01 26.92
N ASP A 616 3.81 5.37 27.86
CA ASP A 616 3.45 4.52 28.99
C ASP A 616 2.58 3.32 28.55
N LEU A 617 3.25 2.20 28.25
CA LEU A 617 2.59 0.96 27.85
C LEU A 617 1.70 0.37 28.94
N ASN A 618 1.99 0.59 30.24
CA ASN A 618 1.12 0.08 31.31
C ASN A 618 -0.21 0.83 31.34
N THR A 619 -0.19 2.15 31.16
CA THR A 619 -1.41 2.94 31.00
C THR A 619 -2.19 2.51 29.75
N ILE A 620 -1.50 2.18 28.66
CA ILE A 620 -2.12 1.65 27.44
C ILE A 620 -2.78 0.31 27.71
N TYR A 621 -2.11 -0.64 28.36
CA TYR A 621 -2.61 -2.01 28.55
C TYR A 621 -3.68 -2.15 29.63
N ASN A 622 -3.65 -1.31 30.67
CA ASN A 622 -4.55 -1.43 31.82
C ASN A 622 -5.77 -0.51 31.76
N ASN A 623 -5.87 0.36 30.75
CA ASN A 623 -7.08 1.15 30.55
C ASN A 623 -8.23 0.24 30.09
N ASN A 624 -9.10 -0.13 31.03
CA ASN A 624 -10.31 -0.93 30.79
C ASN A 624 -11.34 -0.23 29.86
N GLN A 625 -11.07 1.01 29.44
CA GLN A 625 -11.87 1.78 28.49
C GLN A 625 -11.01 2.14 27.27
N TYR A 626 -10.70 1.17 26.41
CA TYR A 626 -9.98 1.37 25.14
C TYR A 626 -10.78 2.17 24.08
N ASN A 627 -11.72 3.02 24.49
CA ASN A 627 -12.65 3.67 23.57
C ASN A 627 -11.92 4.59 22.60
N ASN A 628 -12.03 4.27 21.31
CA ASN A 628 -11.46 5.04 20.20
C ASN A 628 -9.94 5.24 20.30
N LEU A 629 -9.22 4.25 20.84
CA LEU A 629 -7.76 4.26 20.93
C LEU A 629 -7.11 4.29 19.53
N PHE A 630 -7.70 3.53 18.60
CA PHE A 630 -7.34 3.56 17.18
C PHE A 630 -8.47 4.16 16.36
N ASP A 631 -8.12 4.82 15.25
CA ASP A 631 -9.05 5.10 14.15
C ASP A 631 -8.72 4.17 12.97
N CYS A 632 -9.53 3.11 12.84
CA CYS A 632 -9.44 2.15 11.77
C CYS A 632 -10.47 2.37 10.66
N SER A 633 -11.14 3.52 10.63
CA SER A 633 -12.30 3.75 9.75
C SER A 633 -11.93 3.90 8.26
N HIS A 634 -10.64 4.08 7.96
CA HIS A 634 -10.09 4.15 6.60
C HIS A 634 -9.17 2.99 6.24
N ALA A 635 -8.80 2.19 7.25
CA ALA A 635 -7.81 1.14 7.11
C ALA A 635 -8.52 -0.20 6.91
N MET A 636 -8.15 -0.97 5.89
CA MET A 636 -8.63 -2.34 5.76
C MET A 636 -7.99 -3.24 6.82
N PHE A 637 -6.68 -3.10 7.01
CA PHE A 637 -5.87 -3.86 7.97
C PHE A 637 -5.57 -3.03 9.21
N ILE A 638 -5.45 -3.69 10.36
CA ILE A 638 -5.21 -3.00 11.63
C ILE A 638 -3.86 -2.32 11.68
N SER A 639 -2.85 -2.94 11.07
CA SER A 639 -1.50 -2.37 10.94
C SER A 639 -1.45 -1.00 10.27
N LYS A 640 -2.52 -0.59 9.58
CA LYS A 640 -2.63 0.72 8.92
C LYS A 640 -3.65 1.64 9.59
N CYS A 641 -4.21 1.28 10.74
CA CYS A 641 -5.07 2.17 11.53
C CYS A 641 -4.25 3.28 12.17
N ASP A 642 -4.87 4.44 12.35
CA ASP A 642 -4.24 5.55 13.05
C ASP A 642 -4.27 5.29 14.54
N TYR A 643 -3.10 5.42 15.17
CA TYR A 643 -2.96 5.22 16.60
C TYR A 643 -2.78 6.58 17.24
N LYS A 644 -3.86 7.11 17.85
CA LYS A 644 -3.90 8.50 18.37
C LYS A 644 -2.78 8.85 19.34
N LEU A 645 -2.29 7.84 20.06
CA LEU A 645 -1.18 8.02 21.00
C LEU A 645 0.14 8.37 20.30
N LEU A 646 0.32 7.94 19.05
CA LEU A 646 1.50 8.23 18.25
C LEU A 646 1.42 9.57 17.50
N ASP A 647 0.31 10.30 17.59
CA ASP A 647 0.17 11.63 16.98
C ASP A 647 1.16 12.65 17.61
N ASN A 648 1.56 12.43 18.87
CA ASN A 648 2.58 13.21 19.56
C ASN A 648 3.99 12.67 19.27
N ILE A 649 4.55 13.05 18.12
CA ILE A 649 5.87 12.57 17.68
C ILE A 649 6.98 13.11 18.60
N ILE A 650 7.82 12.19 19.10
CA ILE A 650 9.02 12.50 19.86
C ILE A 650 10.07 13.07 18.91
N ASP A 651 10.66 14.22 19.26
CA ASP A 651 11.74 14.85 18.48
C ASP A 651 12.94 13.89 18.37
N ILE A 652 13.28 13.53 17.13
CA ILE A 652 14.35 12.57 16.83
C ILE A 652 15.74 13.14 17.14
N ASN A 653 15.96 14.44 16.99
CA ASN A 653 17.25 15.07 17.32
C ASN A 653 17.49 15.05 18.81
N LEU A 654 16.48 15.45 19.60
CA LEU A 654 16.54 15.38 21.06
C LEU A 654 16.74 13.93 21.53
N PHE A 655 16.06 12.97 20.91
CA PHE A 655 16.23 11.56 21.23
C PHE A 655 17.67 11.09 20.99
N ILE A 656 18.23 11.38 19.82
CA ILE A 656 19.60 11.00 19.44
C ILE A 656 20.61 11.66 20.39
N GLU A 657 20.45 12.96 20.67
CA GLU A 657 21.33 13.71 21.59
C GLU A 657 21.35 13.07 22.97
N LYS A 658 20.16 12.83 23.56
CA LYS A 658 20.04 12.18 24.87
C LYS A 658 20.57 10.75 24.87
N CYS A 659 20.37 9.99 23.79
CA CYS A 659 20.86 8.62 23.66
C CYS A 659 22.39 8.59 23.69
N ARG A 660 23.06 9.47 22.94
CA ARG A 660 24.53 9.52 22.80
C ARG A 660 25.28 9.90 24.07
N ILE A 661 24.63 10.52 25.05
CA ILE A 661 25.27 10.79 26.36
C ILE A 661 25.70 9.48 27.04
N TYR A 662 25.02 8.36 26.75
CA TYR A 662 25.26 7.07 27.40
C TYR A 662 26.22 6.15 26.64
N PHE A 663 26.36 6.36 25.32
CA PHE A 663 27.12 5.47 24.43
C PHE A 663 28.47 6.06 24.07
#